data_AF-A0AAV5C7R4-F1
#
_entry.id   AF-A0AAV5C7R4-F1
#
_cell.length_a   1.000
_cell.length_b   1.000
_cell.length_c   1.000
_cell.angle_alpha   90.00
_cell.angle_beta   90.00
_cell.angle_gamma   90.00
#
_symmetry.space_group_name_H-M   'P 1'
#
loop_
_entity.id
_entity.type
_entity.pdbx_description
1 polymer ?
#
loop_
_entity_poly.entity_id
_entity_poly.type
_entity_poly.pdbx_seq_one_letter_code
_entity_poly.pdbx_strand_id
1 'polypeptide(L)'
;MAKTLDSFTFYFHYPHSLALSVQRWRPRAKGGGAGKGKGQPAVCAFVRRGATPWPLAPRLAVLSSGNSCGEAPACCCCGVARNVAHGGRRVAVEEGAPGAVARQLTGVRAPLRVAEMAASNGDGPAVGIDLGTTYSCVAVWQHNRGEIIANDQGSRLTSSCVAFTNNERFVGDAAFNQAALNPTNTVYEVKRLIGRRFSDESVQEDLKSWPFKVVKGLEDFPMITVQYKGEEKQFSPEEISAMVLVKMRETAEAYLGTTVKNAVITVPVYFNNAQRQATIDAGTIAGLNVMRIINEPTAVAIAYGLDRMPVYDGGRMVLVFDLGGGTFDVSLLNIDPGVAIGMSIFEVVAIAGNTHLGGADFDNEMVKHCLREFIRKHRKKDIIDNKKALTRLRSACERAKRMLSSTVETTVEVDALHDGIDFCCTITRPRFEELNMELFRKCMEALEKCFHEAKMDKSSVHDVVLVGGSTRIPKVQSMLRDFFNGKELCRKINPDEAVAYGAAIQASILNGETGDCKVRDMVLLEVTPLSFGIESRDDHTMAMVIPRNTAIPVKKTKTFRTFHNNQSSCKFRVYEGESASTKENNLLGEFKISGLPPGPKGTVKFEVTFDIDANGVLKVSAKETTIGLTNNITITNHSSGRLRKEEIERMKQEAGTYMKNDIVKDVGELRV
;
A
#
# COMPACT_ATOMS: atom_id res chain seq x y z
N MET A 1 -48.08 40.61 23.21
CA MET A 1 -48.43 39.96 24.49
C MET A 1 -47.37 38.92 24.82
N ALA A 2 -47.13 38.68 26.11
CA ALA A 2 -45.81 38.45 26.71
C ALA A 2 -45.39 36.98 26.94
N LYS A 3 -44.05 36.79 27.11
CA LYS A 3 -43.29 35.79 27.90
C LYS A 3 -43.33 34.31 27.41
N THR A 4 -42.29 33.48 27.47
CA THR A 4 -41.22 33.22 28.49
C THR A 4 -40.12 32.35 27.81
N LEU A 5 -38.83 32.72 27.83
CA LEU A 5 -37.71 32.12 28.62
C LEU A 5 -37.78 30.61 28.94
N ASP A 6 -36.77 29.84 28.50
CA ASP A 6 -35.87 29.14 29.44
C ASP A 6 -34.54 28.68 28.81
N SER A 7 -33.50 28.75 29.64
CA SER A 7 -32.08 28.52 29.37
C SER A 7 -31.63 27.31 30.18
N PHE A 8 -30.81 26.41 29.61
CA PHE A 8 -30.05 25.45 30.43
C PHE A 8 -28.59 25.35 29.98
N THR A 9 -27.72 25.71 30.92
CA THR A 9 -26.26 25.72 30.90
C THR A 9 -25.74 24.35 31.33
N PHE A 10 -24.74 23.79 30.64
CA PHE A 10 -23.97 22.63 31.13
C PHE A 10 -22.60 23.05 31.66
N TYR A 11 -22.32 22.63 32.90
CA TYR A 11 -21.09 22.79 33.65
C TYR A 11 -19.98 21.84 33.14
N PHE A 12 -18.76 22.33 33.02
CA PHE A 12 -17.54 21.50 33.00
C PHE A 12 -16.74 21.73 34.28
N HIS A 13 -16.49 20.66 35.03
CA HIS A 13 -15.65 20.64 36.22
C HIS A 13 -14.16 20.48 35.83
N TYR A 14 -13.32 21.39 36.35
CA TYR A 14 -11.88 21.22 36.53
C TYR A 14 -11.59 21.09 38.03
N PRO A 15 -10.65 20.24 38.48
CA PRO A 15 -10.00 20.39 39.77
C PRO A 15 -8.64 21.10 39.64
N HIS A 16 -8.42 22.01 40.59
CA HIS A 16 -7.27 22.89 40.75
C HIS A 16 -6.13 22.23 41.56
N SER A 17 -4.90 22.49 41.11
CA SER A 17 -3.67 22.84 41.86
C SER A 17 -3.41 22.34 43.28
N LEU A 18 -2.18 21.82 43.48
CA LEU A 18 -1.41 21.99 44.71
C LEU A 18 -0.05 22.61 44.37
N ALA A 19 0.22 23.76 45.00
CA ALA A 19 1.43 24.55 44.90
C ALA A 19 2.46 24.09 45.94
N LEU A 20 3.76 24.25 45.66
CA LEU A 20 4.78 24.44 46.69
C LEU A 20 6.01 25.22 46.14
N SER A 21 6.13 26.44 46.67
CA SER A 21 7.31 27.25 47.01
C SER A 21 8.55 27.33 46.11
N VAL A 22 8.73 28.57 45.65
CA VAL A 22 9.95 29.34 45.36
C VAL A 22 11.16 29.06 46.27
N GLN A 23 12.34 28.88 45.68
CA GLN A 23 13.59 29.45 46.21
C GLN A 23 14.50 29.94 45.05
N ARG A 24 14.69 31.27 45.02
CA ARG A 24 15.73 31.98 44.25
C ARG A 24 17.10 31.70 44.86
N TRP A 25 18.11 31.42 44.04
CA TRP A 25 19.49 31.82 44.32
C TRP A 25 20.16 32.34 43.04
N ARG A 26 20.65 33.58 43.09
CA ARG A 26 21.50 34.24 42.09
C ARG A 26 22.96 34.25 42.60
N PRO A 27 23.95 34.57 41.74
CA PRO A 27 25.30 34.01 41.81
C PRO A 27 26.27 34.83 42.68
N ARG A 28 27.41 34.22 43.05
CA ARG A 28 28.61 34.95 43.50
C ARG A 28 29.86 34.45 42.79
N ALA A 29 30.61 35.43 42.31
CA ALA A 29 31.90 35.35 41.65
C ALA A 29 33.06 35.00 42.59
N LYS A 30 34.14 34.46 42.00
CA LYS A 30 35.59 34.62 42.26
C LYS A 30 36.27 33.84 41.11
N GLY A 31 37.27 34.29 40.36
CA GLY A 31 38.16 35.44 40.42
C GLY A 31 39.52 34.99 39.87
N GLY A 32 40.14 35.81 39.00
CA GLY A 32 41.55 35.70 38.54
C GLY A 32 41.74 34.92 37.23
N GLY A 33 42.51 35.37 36.24
CA GLY A 33 43.38 36.54 36.09
C GLY A 33 43.82 36.62 34.62
N ALA A 34 43.83 37.82 34.06
CA ALA A 34 45.02 38.50 33.52
C ALA A 34 45.61 37.94 32.21
N GLY A 35 45.57 38.77 31.15
CA GLY A 35 46.34 38.55 29.93
C GLY A 35 45.94 39.47 28.78
N LYS A 36 46.44 40.71 28.78
CA LYS A 36 46.34 41.68 27.67
C LYS A 36 47.15 41.17 26.45
N GLY A 37 46.67 41.45 25.24
CA GLY A 37 47.48 41.38 24.02
C GLY A 37 46.74 41.87 22.79
N LYS A 38 47.00 43.12 22.37
CA LYS A 38 46.60 43.70 21.08
C LYS A 38 47.40 43.07 19.93
N GLY A 39 46.80 42.93 18.75
CA GLY A 39 47.54 42.71 17.49
C GLY A 39 46.68 42.23 16.32
N GLN A 40 46.24 43.16 15.47
CA GLN A 40 46.18 42.96 14.00
C GLN A 40 47.64 43.07 13.45
N PRO A 41 48.01 42.69 12.20
CA PRO A 41 47.19 42.69 10.97
C PRO A 41 47.50 41.60 9.89
N ALA A 42 46.81 41.74 8.74
CA ALA A 42 47.22 41.45 7.33
C ALA A 42 47.41 39.99 6.83
N VAL A 43 46.68 39.52 5.80
CA VAL A 43 46.80 39.70 4.32
C VAL A 43 48.02 39.02 3.66
N CYS A 44 47.76 37.94 2.89
CA CYS A 44 48.30 37.59 1.55
C CYS A 44 47.84 36.15 1.22
N ALA A 45 47.05 35.84 0.20
CA ALA A 45 47.27 35.96 -1.25
C ALA A 45 48.52 35.22 -1.74
N PHE A 46 48.33 34.06 -2.41
CA PHE A 46 49.20 33.64 -3.51
C PHE A 46 48.40 32.97 -4.63
N VAL A 47 48.67 33.44 -5.84
CA VAL A 47 48.17 33.05 -7.16
C VAL A 47 49.32 32.37 -7.91
N ARG A 48 49.02 31.37 -8.75
CA ARG A 48 49.61 31.09 -10.10
C ARG A 48 48.94 29.81 -10.66
N ARG A 49 48.16 29.85 -11.75
CA ARG A 49 48.53 29.82 -13.20
C ARG A 49 49.62 28.76 -13.49
N GLY A 50 49.50 27.81 -14.43
CA GLY A 50 48.50 27.46 -15.44
C GLY A 50 49.09 26.41 -16.43
N ALA A 51 48.29 26.05 -17.44
CA ALA A 51 48.62 25.45 -18.74
C ALA A 51 48.72 23.90 -18.92
N THR A 52 48.00 23.47 -19.97
CA THR A 52 47.72 22.19 -20.66
C THR A 52 48.91 21.65 -21.52
N PRO A 53 48.81 20.65 -22.44
CA PRO A 53 47.74 19.67 -22.82
C PRO A 53 48.21 18.19 -23.03
N TRP A 54 47.23 17.29 -23.30
CA TRP A 54 47.16 16.03 -24.09
C TRP A 54 48.37 15.54 -24.93
N PRO A 55 48.50 14.23 -25.32
CA PRO A 55 47.44 13.52 -26.09
C PRO A 55 47.37 11.95 -26.11
N LEU A 56 46.21 11.49 -26.66
CA LEU A 56 45.96 10.39 -27.63
C LEU A 56 46.05 8.88 -27.30
N ALA A 57 45.04 8.19 -27.84
CA ALA A 57 44.77 6.75 -27.90
C ALA A 57 45.67 5.98 -28.90
N PRO A 58 45.42 4.67 -29.08
CA PRO A 58 45.03 4.23 -30.42
C PRO A 58 43.84 3.24 -30.50
N ARG A 59 43.18 3.30 -31.66
CA ARG A 59 42.18 2.37 -32.24
C ARG A 59 42.86 1.37 -33.21
N LEU A 60 42.05 0.40 -33.67
CA LEU A 60 42.15 -0.50 -34.85
C LEU A 60 42.56 -1.94 -34.50
N ALA A 61 41.99 -3.02 -35.06
CA ALA A 61 40.87 -3.25 -35.98
C ALA A 61 40.52 -4.76 -35.98
N VAL A 62 39.23 -5.07 -36.06
CA VAL A 62 38.60 -6.02 -37.00
C VAL A 62 39.53 -6.97 -37.76
N LEU A 63 39.31 -8.29 -37.64
CA LEU A 63 39.17 -9.20 -38.78
C LEU A 63 38.53 -10.53 -38.35
N SER A 64 37.83 -11.10 -39.32
CA SER A 64 36.83 -12.17 -39.33
C SER A 64 37.40 -13.59 -39.45
N SER A 65 36.47 -14.56 -39.46
CA SER A 65 36.57 -16.01 -39.76
C SER A 65 36.92 -16.88 -38.54
N GLY A 66 36.27 -18.01 -38.25
CA GLY A 66 35.37 -18.83 -39.04
C GLY A 66 35.82 -20.29 -38.95
N ASN A 67 34.94 -21.13 -38.41
CA ASN A 67 34.86 -22.60 -38.52
C ASN A 67 35.72 -23.57 -37.67
N SER A 68 35.00 -24.66 -37.37
CA SER A 68 35.38 -26.06 -37.05
C SER A 68 35.92 -26.35 -35.64
N CYS A 69 35.21 -27.11 -34.79
CA CYS A 69 34.81 -28.53 -34.82
C CYS A 69 35.86 -29.48 -34.22
N GLY A 70 35.41 -30.32 -33.28
CA GLY A 70 36.10 -31.49 -32.72
C GLY A 70 37.05 -31.16 -31.58
N GLU A 71 37.23 -31.95 -30.52
CA GLU A 71 36.78 -33.28 -30.13
C GLU A 71 37.14 -33.44 -28.64
N ALA A 72 36.49 -34.38 -27.95
CA ALA A 72 36.85 -34.81 -26.60
C ALA A 72 38.26 -35.47 -26.56
N PRO A 73 38.81 -35.75 -25.36
CA PRO A 73 38.59 -37.11 -24.85
C PRO A 73 38.40 -37.22 -23.33
N ALA A 74 37.68 -38.27 -22.96
CA ALA A 74 37.72 -38.91 -21.66
C ALA A 74 38.97 -39.81 -21.53
N CYS A 75 39.52 -40.00 -20.32
CA CYS A 75 39.65 -41.33 -19.71
C CYS A 75 40.26 -41.32 -18.30
N CYS A 76 39.61 -42.08 -17.42
CA CYS A 76 40.11 -42.96 -16.35
C CYS A 76 41.49 -42.73 -15.69
N CYS A 77 41.49 -42.79 -14.34
CA CYS A 77 42.14 -43.90 -13.64
C CYS A 77 41.60 -44.11 -12.21
N CYS A 78 41.40 -45.39 -11.89
CA CYS A 78 40.93 -45.98 -10.64
C CYS A 78 41.95 -45.91 -9.49
N GLY A 79 41.49 -46.13 -8.25
CA GLY A 79 42.38 -46.23 -7.08
C GLY A 79 41.75 -46.75 -5.78
N VAL A 80 41.16 -47.94 -5.82
CA VAL A 80 41.15 -49.01 -4.78
C VAL A 80 40.84 -48.68 -3.30
N ALA A 81 39.80 -49.35 -2.80
CA ALA A 81 39.43 -49.53 -1.40
C ALA A 81 40.30 -50.55 -0.63
N ARG A 82 40.42 -50.38 0.69
CA ARG A 82 40.64 -51.49 1.65
C ARG A 82 39.86 -51.27 2.95
N ASN A 83 39.07 -52.29 3.30
CA ASN A 83 38.43 -52.53 4.59
C ASN A 83 39.47 -52.94 5.65
N VAL A 84 39.27 -52.52 6.90
CA VAL A 84 39.57 -53.33 8.10
C VAL A 84 38.50 -53.04 9.16
N ALA A 85 37.88 -54.09 9.67
CA ALA A 85 37.00 -54.08 10.84
C ALA A 85 37.74 -54.67 12.04
N HIS A 86 37.55 -54.08 13.23
CA HIS A 86 37.64 -54.79 14.51
C HIS A 86 36.79 -54.08 15.56
N GLY A 87 36.00 -54.86 16.31
CA GLY A 87 35.13 -54.39 17.38
C GLY A 87 35.80 -54.33 18.75
N GLY A 88 35.16 -53.64 19.69
CA GLY A 88 35.49 -53.60 21.11
C GLY A 88 34.38 -52.91 21.92
N ARG A 89 33.95 -53.56 23.01
CA ARG A 89 32.81 -53.21 23.88
C ARG A 89 33.13 -52.10 24.90
N ARG A 90 32.09 -51.30 25.19
CA ARG A 90 31.64 -50.66 26.47
C ARG A 90 32.68 -50.05 27.42
N VAL A 91 32.50 -48.76 27.77
CA VAL A 91 32.26 -48.27 29.15
C VAL A 91 31.44 -46.96 29.07
N ALA A 92 30.46 -46.80 29.96
CA ALA A 92 29.61 -45.64 30.13
C ALA A 92 30.29 -44.57 31.00
N VAL A 93 30.13 -43.29 30.63
CA VAL A 93 30.31 -42.14 31.53
C VAL A 93 29.21 -41.13 31.19
N GLU A 94 28.29 -40.93 32.13
CA GLU A 94 27.35 -39.80 32.16
C GLU A 94 28.10 -38.56 32.69
N GLU A 95 28.13 -37.46 31.94
CA GLU A 95 28.14 -36.10 32.48
C GLU A 95 27.42 -35.16 31.51
N GLY A 96 26.57 -34.29 32.08
CA GLY A 96 25.48 -33.59 31.39
C GLY A 96 25.87 -32.34 30.60
N ALA A 97 24.98 -31.99 29.66
CA ALA A 97 24.93 -30.71 28.97
C ALA A 97 23.49 -30.16 28.99
N PRO A 98 23.30 -28.83 29.05
CA PRO A 98 21.98 -28.19 29.18
C PRO A 98 21.19 -28.28 27.87
N GLY A 99 19.88 -28.50 28.01
CA GLY A 99 18.96 -28.79 26.91
C GLY A 99 18.78 -27.63 25.92
N ALA A 100 19.13 -27.87 24.66
CA ALA A 100 18.58 -27.18 23.51
C ALA A 100 17.28 -27.90 23.10
N VAL A 101 16.14 -27.21 23.24
CA VAL A 101 14.86 -27.71 22.74
C VAL A 101 14.84 -27.55 21.22
N ALA A 102 15.32 -28.56 20.51
CA ALA A 102 15.10 -28.70 19.07
C ALA A 102 13.64 -29.06 18.83
N ARG A 103 12.82 -28.12 18.33
CA ARG A 103 11.50 -28.43 17.78
C ARG A 103 11.71 -29.24 16.50
N GLN A 104 11.38 -30.53 16.56
CA GLN A 104 11.14 -31.37 15.38
C GLN A 104 9.97 -30.78 14.58
N LEU A 105 10.27 -30.11 13.46
CA LEU A 105 9.30 -29.83 12.40
C LEU A 105 9.12 -31.09 11.54
N THR A 106 8.54 -32.14 12.12
CA THR A 106 8.04 -33.28 11.34
C THR A 106 6.60 -32.99 10.96
N GLY A 107 6.38 -32.42 9.77
CA GLY A 107 5.03 -32.16 9.28
C GLY A 107 4.89 -31.22 8.10
N VAL A 108 5.93 -30.97 7.30
CA VAL A 108 5.74 -30.29 6.01
C VAL A 108 5.26 -31.35 5.01
N ARG A 109 3.94 -31.43 4.84
CA ARG A 109 3.35 -32.04 3.64
C ARG A 109 4.00 -31.39 2.42
N ALA A 110 4.39 -32.20 1.44
CA ALA A 110 4.85 -31.71 0.13
C ALA A 110 3.97 -30.53 -0.32
N PRO A 111 4.56 -29.43 -0.82
CA PRO A 111 3.78 -28.30 -1.29
C PRO A 111 2.77 -28.85 -2.30
N LEU A 112 1.49 -28.52 -2.10
CA LEU A 112 0.51 -28.74 -3.15
C LEU A 112 1.12 -28.12 -4.41
N ARG A 113 1.29 -28.92 -5.46
CA ARG A 113 1.54 -28.39 -6.80
C ARG A 113 0.55 -27.25 -6.98
N VAL A 114 1.08 -26.05 -7.19
CA VAL A 114 0.32 -24.88 -7.59
C VAL A 114 -0.64 -25.39 -8.65
N ALA A 115 -1.94 -25.31 -8.39
CA ALA A 115 -2.94 -25.57 -9.43
C ALA A 115 -2.48 -24.75 -10.63
N GLU A 116 -2.25 -25.41 -11.79
CA GLU A 116 -1.87 -24.73 -13.03
C GLU A 116 -2.67 -23.44 -13.12
N MET A 117 -2.00 -22.32 -12.82
CA MET A 117 -2.58 -21.02 -13.03
C MET A 117 -2.59 -20.92 -14.54
N ALA A 118 -3.78 -21.08 -15.12
CA ALA A 118 -3.97 -20.93 -16.55
C ALA A 118 -3.31 -19.61 -16.95
N ALA A 119 -2.23 -19.70 -17.73
CA ALA A 119 -1.65 -18.56 -18.39
C ALA A 119 -2.80 -17.83 -19.06
N SER A 120 -2.97 -16.54 -18.78
CA SER A 120 -4.05 -15.81 -19.44
C SER A 120 -3.70 -15.79 -20.92
N ASN A 121 -4.55 -16.39 -21.76
CA ASN A 121 -4.52 -16.29 -23.23
C ASN A 121 -4.85 -14.86 -23.72
N GLY A 122 -4.44 -13.83 -22.98
CA GLY A 122 -4.62 -12.44 -23.34
C GLY A 122 -3.51 -12.01 -24.28
N ASP A 123 -3.81 -11.93 -25.57
CA ASP A 123 -2.92 -11.41 -26.60
C ASP A 123 -2.49 -9.96 -26.26
N GLY A 124 -1.21 -9.74 -25.97
CA GLY A 124 -0.62 -8.41 -25.72
C GLY A 124 0.29 -8.31 -24.47
N PRO A 125 1.06 -7.20 -24.35
CA PRO A 125 1.96 -6.98 -23.20
C PRO A 125 1.19 -6.81 -21.89
N ALA A 126 1.81 -7.27 -20.80
CA ALA A 126 1.31 -7.08 -19.44
C ALA A 126 2.12 -6.01 -18.69
N VAL A 127 1.43 -5.16 -17.91
CA VAL A 127 2.05 -4.07 -17.14
C VAL A 127 1.83 -4.24 -15.64
N GLY A 128 2.77 -3.72 -14.85
CA GLY A 128 2.62 -3.54 -13.42
C GLY A 128 2.18 -2.12 -13.11
N ILE A 129 1.08 -1.95 -12.37
CA ILE A 129 0.56 -0.64 -12.00
C ILE A 129 0.54 -0.54 -10.48
N ASP A 130 1.28 0.44 -9.96
CA ASP A 130 1.09 0.95 -8.61
C ASP A 130 -0.01 2.01 -8.60
N LEU A 131 -1.20 1.64 -8.11
CA LEU A 131 -2.32 2.56 -7.98
C LEU A 131 -2.25 3.23 -6.60
N GLY A 132 -1.42 4.24 -6.42
CA GLY A 132 -1.23 4.88 -5.11
C GLY A 132 -2.26 5.98 -4.78
N THR A 133 -2.33 6.35 -3.50
CA THR A 133 -3.29 7.35 -2.99
C THR A 133 -3.05 8.75 -3.56
N THR A 134 -1.78 9.16 -3.68
CA THR A 134 -1.38 10.50 -4.15
C THR A 134 -0.78 10.45 -5.55
N TYR A 135 0.02 9.42 -5.82
CA TYR A 135 0.66 9.20 -7.12
C TYR A 135 0.45 7.75 -7.53
N SER A 136 0.30 7.54 -8.83
CA SER A 136 0.33 6.23 -9.46
C SER A 136 1.57 6.10 -10.34
N CYS A 137 2.07 4.88 -10.50
CA CYS A 137 3.24 4.56 -11.29
C CYS A 137 2.95 3.32 -12.15
N VAL A 138 3.46 3.30 -13.39
CA VAL A 138 3.31 2.17 -14.29
C VAL A 138 4.68 1.73 -14.80
N ALA A 139 4.87 0.42 -14.84
CA ALA A 139 6.09 -0.22 -15.25
C ALA A 139 5.80 -1.42 -16.16
N VAL A 140 6.76 -1.74 -17.00
CA VAL A 140 6.72 -2.92 -17.87
C VAL A 140 8.02 -3.70 -17.73
N TRP A 141 7.96 -5.01 -17.90
CA TRP A 141 9.15 -5.83 -18.03
C TRP A 141 9.39 -6.13 -19.50
N GLN A 142 10.50 -5.64 -20.05
CA GLN A 142 10.89 -5.91 -21.43
C GLN A 142 12.40 -6.08 -21.53
N HIS A 143 12.85 -6.88 -22.50
CA HIS A 143 14.29 -7.06 -22.75
C HIS A 143 15.10 -7.44 -21.49
N ASN A 144 14.50 -8.27 -20.62
CA ASN A 144 15.09 -8.70 -19.34
C ASN A 144 15.39 -7.58 -18.33
N ARG A 145 14.64 -6.49 -18.39
CA ARG A 145 14.72 -5.41 -17.42
C ARG A 145 13.33 -4.82 -17.16
N GLY A 146 13.07 -4.45 -15.91
CA GLY A 146 11.95 -3.59 -15.59
C GLY A 146 12.24 -2.16 -16.04
N GLU A 147 11.26 -1.53 -16.66
CA GLU A 147 11.31 -0.14 -17.08
C GLU A 147 10.12 0.60 -16.49
N ILE A 148 10.42 1.67 -15.74
CA ILE A 148 9.42 2.61 -15.25
C ILE A 148 9.10 3.58 -16.38
N ILE A 149 7.82 3.70 -16.72
CA ILE A 149 7.37 4.48 -17.87
C ILE A 149 7.06 5.91 -17.43
N ALA A 150 7.65 6.88 -18.13
CA ALA A 150 7.33 8.29 -17.92
C ALA A 150 6.03 8.66 -18.65
N ASN A 151 5.22 9.52 -18.04
CA ASN A 151 4.02 10.08 -18.63
C ASN A 151 4.35 11.13 -19.71
N ASP A 152 3.30 11.70 -20.31
CA ASP A 152 3.37 12.75 -21.34
C ASP A 152 4.08 14.05 -20.90
N GLN A 153 4.25 14.27 -19.60
CA GLN A 153 5.03 15.37 -19.03
C GLN A 153 6.47 14.98 -18.66
N GLY A 154 6.89 13.74 -18.98
CA GLY A 154 8.21 13.20 -18.64
C GLY A 154 8.36 12.79 -17.17
N SER A 155 7.29 12.77 -16.38
CA SER A 155 7.30 12.31 -14.99
C SER A 155 7.06 10.81 -14.90
N ARG A 156 7.83 10.11 -14.07
CA ARG A 156 7.62 8.67 -13.78
C ARG A 156 6.48 8.39 -12.82
N LEU A 157 5.99 9.44 -12.16
CA LEU A 157 4.86 9.39 -11.25
C LEU A 157 3.77 10.28 -11.82
N THR A 158 2.53 9.81 -11.81
CA THR A 158 1.37 10.58 -12.24
C THR A 158 0.46 10.83 -11.06
N SER A 159 0.07 12.08 -10.83
CA SER A 159 -0.84 12.42 -9.72
C SER A 159 -2.16 11.62 -9.80
N SER A 160 -2.60 11.00 -8.71
CA SER A 160 -3.88 10.26 -8.63
C SER A 160 -5.06 11.23 -8.46
N CYS A 161 -5.20 12.13 -9.43
CA CYS A 161 -6.16 13.23 -9.45
C CYS A 161 -7.00 13.20 -10.73
N VAL A 162 -8.29 13.50 -10.59
CA VAL A 162 -9.22 13.65 -11.72
C VAL A 162 -9.99 14.95 -11.55
N ALA A 163 -9.98 15.81 -12.56
CA ALA A 163 -10.69 17.08 -12.54
C ALA A 163 -11.71 17.15 -13.67
N PHE A 164 -12.89 17.68 -13.36
CA PHE A 164 -14.00 17.81 -14.31
C PHE A 164 -14.26 19.28 -14.61
N THR A 165 -14.39 19.62 -15.88
CA THR A 165 -14.79 20.95 -16.34
C THR A 165 -16.06 20.87 -17.19
N ASN A 166 -16.53 22.02 -17.69
CA ASN A 166 -17.65 22.04 -18.63
C ASN A 166 -17.32 21.38 -19.97
N ASN A 167 -16.03 21.27 -20.31
CA ASN A 167 -15.62 20.83 -21.65
C ASN A 167 -14.94 19.47 -21.62
N GLU A 168 -14.11 19.22 -20.63
CA GLU A 168 -13.17 18.11 -20.64
C GLU A 168 -12.97 17.54 -19.23
N ARG A 169 -12.32 16.38 -19.20
CA ARG A 169 -11.89 15.74 -17.97
C ARG A 169 -10.38 15.63 -18.03
N PHE A 170 -9.72 16.12 -16.98
CA PHE A 170 -8.29 15.99 -16.82
C PHE A 170 -7.98 14.86 -15.85
N VAL A 171 -6.91 14.13 -16.10
CA VAL A 171 -6.37 13.09 -15.21
C VAL A 171 -4.88 13.34 -15.04
N GLY A 172 -4.34 13.03 -13.87
CA GLY A 172 -2.91 13.18 -13.63
C GLY A 172 -2.50 14.59 -13.23
N ASP A 173 -1.32 14.99 -13.67
CA ASP A 173 -0.71 16.26 -13.30
C ASP A 173 -1.51 17.46 -13.83
N ALA A 174 -2.17 17.32 -14.98
CA ALA A 174 -3.08 18.33 -15.51
C ALA A 174 -4.28 18.61 -14.56
N ALA A 175 -4.84 17.56 -13.95
CA ALA A 175 -5.90 17.72 -12.95
C ALA A 175 -5.37 18.38 -11.66
N PHE A 176 -4.20 17.93 -11.20
CA PHE A 176 -3.58 18.46 -9.99
C PHE A 176 -3.25 19.96 -10.11
N ASN A 177 -2.69 20.38 -11.25
CA ASN A 177 -2.26 21.76 -11.47
C ASN A 177 -3.40 22.78 -11.40
N GLN A 178 -4.63 22.38 -11.74
CA GLN A 178 -5.81 23.25 -11.66
C GLN A 178 -6.61 23.13 -10.35
N ALA A 179 -6.21 22.27 -9.42
CA ALA A 179 -7.00 21.96 -8.21
C ALA A 179 -7.36 23.21 -7.38
N ALA A 180 -6.49 24.22 -7.37
CA ALA A 180 -6.74 25.49 -6.69
C ALA A 180 -7.79 26.37 -7.40
N LEU A 181 -7.91 26.27 -8.72
CA LEU A 181 -8.89 27.02 -9.51
C LEU A 181 -10.25 26.34 -9.54
N ASN A 182 -10.27 25.00 -9.47
CA ASN A 182 -11.45 24.17 -9.56
C ASN A 182 -11.55 23.15 -8.39
N PRO A 183 -11.57 23.60 -7.12
CA PRO A 183 -11.41 22.70 -5.98
C PRO A 183 -12.59 21.76 -5.76
N THR A 184 -13.81 22.15 -6.13
CA THR A 184 -15.02 21.32 -5.89
C THR A 184 -15.19 20.20 -6.92
N ASN A 185 -14.55 20.32 -8.09
CA ASN A 185 -14.65 19.32 -9.17
C ASN A 185 -13.29 18.66 -9.46
N THR A 186 -12.30 18.83 -8.58
CA THR A 186 -11.03 18.12 -8.62
C THR A 186 -11.00 17.11 -7.48
N VAL A 187 -11.00 15.84 -7.86
CA VAL A 187 -11.08 14.68 -6.97
C VAL A 187 -9.70 14.06 -6.83
N TYR A 188 -9.31 13.75 -5.59
CA TYR A 188 -8.03 13.14 -5.24
C TYR A 188 -8.20 12.25 -4.00
N GLU A 189 -7.18 11.47 -3.64
CA GLU A 189 -7.20 10.56 -2.48
C GLU A 189 -8.34 9.52 -2.50
N VAL A 190 -8.90 9.22 -3.68
CA VAL A 190 -10.05 8.29 -3.84
C VAL A 190 -9.75 6.88 -3.34
N LYS A 191 -8.47 6.48 -3.28
CA LYS A 191 -8.05 5.22 -2.66
C LYS A 191 -8.42 5.11 -1.17
N ARG A 192 -8.68 6.23 -0.48
CA ARG A 192 -9.25 6.24 0.89
C ARG A 192 -10.76 5.94 0.92
N LEU A 193 -11.48 6.15 -0.17
CA LEU A 193 -12.92 5.90 -0.32
C LEU A 193 -13.26 4.54 -0.94
N ILE A 194 -12.38 4.00 -1.78
CA ILE A 194 -12.66 2.78 -2.55
C ILE A 194 -12.99 1.60 -1.64
N GLY A 195 -14.08 0.87 -1.95
CA GLY A 195 -14.56 -0.29 -1.18
C GLY A 195 -15.05 0.01 0.26
N ARG A 196 -15.26 1.28 0.61
CA ARG A 196 -15.79 1.70 1.92
C ARG A 196 -17.27 2.04 1.86
N ARG A 197 -17.89 2.18 3.04
CA ARG A 197 -19.23 2.72 3.17
C ARG A 197 -19.17 4.20 3.50
N PHE A 198 -20.17 4.94 3.05
CA PHE A 198 -20.33 6.34 3.37
C PHE A 198 -20.38 6.56 4.88
N SER A 199 -21.04 5.68 5.64
CA SER A 199 -21.15 5.82 7.10
C SER A 199 -19.90 5.42 7.89
N ASP A 200 -18.85 4.89 7.26
CA ASP A 200 -17.62 4.53 7.95
C ASP A 200 -17.01 5.77 8.64
N GLU A 201 -16.57 5.62 9.89
CA GLU A 201 -16.03 6.73 10.69
C GLU A 201 -14.85 7.42 10.01
N SER A 202 -13.96 6.64 9.39
CA SER A 202 -12.81 7.17 8.66
C SER A 202 -13.22 7.98 7.44
N VAL A 203 -14.28 7.56 6.73
CA VAL A 203 -14.84 8.33 5.61
C VAL A 203 -15.40 9.64 6.14
N GLN A 204 -16.21 9.60 7.20
CA GLN A 204 -16.80 10.81 7.79
C GLN A 204 -15.74 11.82 8.28
N GLU A 205 -14.59 11.35 8.76
CA GLU A 205 -13.48 12.23 9.11
C GLU A 205 -12.82 12.83 7.86
N ASP A 206 -12.52 12.02 6.84
CA ASP A 206 -11.90 12.48 5.60
C ASP A 206 -12.77 13.52 4.87
N LEU A 207 -14.11 13.36 4.89
CA LEU A 207 -15.07 14.30 4.30
C LEU A 207 -14.93 15.74 4.82
N LYS A 208 -14.46 15.92 6.05
CA LYS A 208 -14.27 17.26 6.65
C LYS A 208 -13.11 18.00 6.01
N SER A 209 -12.19 17.28 5.36
CA SER A 209 -10.95 17.83 4.81
C SER A 209 -11.01 18.07 3.30
N TRP A 210 -11.91 17.40 2.59
CA TRP A 210 -12.01 17.47 1.13
C TRP A 210 -12.90 18.62 0.64
N PRO A 211 -12.49 19.30 -0.45
CA PRO A 211 -13.28 20.39 -1.04
C PRO A 211 -14.42 19.89 -1.94
N PHE A 212 -14.26 18.71 -2.55
CA PHE A 212 -15.28 18.06 -3.38
C PHE A 212 -16.36 17.40 -2.52
N LYS A 213 -17.55 17.24 -3.08
CA LYS A 213 -18.72 16.73 -2.36
C LYS A 213 -18.78 15.21 -2.50
N VAL A 214 -18.96 14.51 -1.39
CA VAL A 214 -19.32 13.09 -1.38
C VAL A 214 -20.70 12.97 -0.72
N VAL A 215 -21.58 12.18 -1.32
CA VAL A 215 -22.94 11.95 -0.84
C VAL A 215 -23.17 10.47 -0.61
N LYS A 216 -24.14 10.15 0.23
CA LYS A 216 -24.61 8.78 0.42
C LYS A 216 -25.42 8.35 -0.80
N GLY A 217 -24.90 7.35 -1.51
CA GLY A 217 -25.60 6.63 -2.57
C GLY A 217 -26.51 5.53 -2.05
N LEU A 218 -26.96 4.67 -2.98
CA LEU A 218 -27.71 3.45 -2.65
C LEU A 218 -26.86 2.56 -1.75
N GLU A 219 -27.50 1.79 -0.86
CA GLU A 219 -26.83 0.79 0.01
C GLU A 219 -25.64 1.34 0.82
N ASP A 220 -25.64 2.64 1.13
CA ASP A 220 -24.59 3.33 1.87
C ASP A 220 -23.25 3.44 1.13
N PHE A 221 -23.23 3.34 -0.20
CA PHE A 221 -22.03 3.61 -0.99
C PHE A 221 -21.69 5.11 -1.02
N PRO A 222 -20.41 5.50 -0.88
CA PRO A 222 -20.00 6.88 -1.10
C PRO A 222 -20.02 7.22 -2.59
N MET A 223 -20.71 8.31 -2.96
CA MET A 223 -20.78 8.81 -4.35
C MET A 223 -20.18 10.20 -4.44
N ILE A 224 -19.23 10.39 -5.35
CA ILE A 224 -18.51 11.65 -5.55
C ILE A 224 -19.29 12.52 -6.53
N THR A 225 -19.74 13.70 -6.08
CA THR A 225 -20.56 14.62 -6.86
C THR A 225 -19.72 15.74 -7.45
N VAL A 226 -19.76 15.91 -8.77
CA VAL A 226 -19.03 16.93 -9.52
C VAL A 226 -19.93 17.59 -10.57
N GLN A 227 -19.59 18.81 -10.97
CA GLN A 227 -20.18 19.45 -12.15
C GLN A 227 -19.34 19.09 -13.39
N TYR A 228 -19.97 18.45 -14.37
CA TYR A 228 -19.32 18.06 -15.62
C TYR A 228 -20.25 18.31 -16.79
N LYS A 229 -19.79 19.06 -17.79
CA LYS A 229 -20.60 19.44 -18.97
C LYS A 229 -21.91 20.16 -18.63
N GLY A 230 -21.90 21.01 -17.61
CA GLY A 230 -23.07 21.77 -17.17
C GLY A 230 -24.10 20.96 -16.39
N GLU A 231 -23.82 19.69 -16.08
CA GLU A 231 -24.69 18.81 -15.32
C GLU A 231 -24.00 18.31 -14.04
N GLU A 232 -24.80 18.13 -12.98
CA GLU A 232 -24.32 17.44 -11.78
C GLU A 232 -24.23 15.93 -12.08
N LYS A 233 -23.04 15.38 -11.93
CA LYS A 233 -22.77 13.94 -12.08
C LYS A 233 -22.27 13.33 -10.80
N GLN A 234 -22.62 12.06 -10.60
CA GLN A 234 -22.14 11.25 -9.49
C GLN A 234 -21.31 10.11 -10.02
N PHE A 235 -20.12 9.94 -9.47
CA PHE A 235 -19.19 8.86 -9.78
C PHE A 235 -18.90 8.05 -8.53
N SER A 236 -18.80 6.73 -8.69
CA SER A 236 -18.27 5.83 -7.68
C SER A 236 -16.75 6.00 -7.53
N PRO A 237 -16.16 5.66 -6.37
CA PRO A 237 -14.71 5.60 -6.20
C PRO A 237 -14.00 4.70 -7.24
N GLU A 238 -14.65 3.62 -7.65
CA GLU A 238 -14.19 2.67 -8.67
C GLU A 238 -14.08 3.33 -10.03
N GLU A 239 -15.07 4.13 -10.43
CA GLU A 239 -15.03 4.89 -11.69
C GLU A 239 -13.92 5.93 -11.70
N ILE A 240 -13.73 6.69 -10.61
CA ILE A 240 -12.64 7.67 -10.55
C ILE A 240 -11.27 6.97 -10.56
N SER A 241 -11.13 5.85 -9.85
CA SER A 241 -9.90 5.03 -9.88
C SER A 241 -9.66 4.43 -11.26
N ALA A 242 -10.71 4.01 -11.97
CA ALA A 242 -10.64 3.54 -13.35
C ALA A 242 -10.12 4.63 -14.30
N MET A 243 -10.48 5.90 -14.09
CA MET A 243 -9.95 7.01 -14.89
C MET A 243 -8.43 7.17 -14.71
N VAL A 244 -7.93 6.99 -13.48
CA VAL A 244 -6.48 6.97 -13.21
C VAL A 244 -5.81 5.77 -13.87
N LEU A 245 -6.41 4.58 -13.78
CA LEU A 245 -5.91 3.37 -14.43
C LEU A 245 -5.92 3.47 -15.96
N VAL A 246 -6.91 4.13 -16.55
CA VAL A 246 -6.93 4.46 -17.98
C VAL A 246 -5.73 5.31 -18.35
N LYS A 247 -5.41 6.36 -17.58
CA LYS A 247 -4.22 7.18 -17.82
C LYS A 247 -2.92 6.37 -17.71
N MET A 248 -2.86 5.42 -16.79
CA MET A 248 -1.69 4.53 -16.64
C MET A 248 -1.56 3.59 -17.84
N ARG A 249 -2.68 3.02 -18.30
CA ARG A 249 -2.73 2.20 -19.51
C ARG A 249 -2.29 3.01 -20.73
N GLU A 250 -2.87 4.19 -20.96
CA GLU A 250 -2.53 5.07 -22.09
C GLU A 250 -1.04 5.47 -22.08
N THR A 251 -0.48 5.73 -20.89
CA THR A 251 0.95 6.02 -20.73
C THR A 251 1.81 4.82 -21.18
N ALA A 252 1.42 3.61 -20.79
CA ALA A 252 2.11 2.40 -21.24
C ALA A 252 1.90 2.13 -22.74
N GLU A 253 0.70 2.34 -23.27
CA GLU A 253 0.37 2.16 -24.69
C GLU A 253 1.20 3.13 -25.57
N ALA A 254 1.34 4.38 -25.14
CA ALA A 254 2.17 5.37 -25.82
C ALA A 254 3.66 4.98 -25.85
N TYR A 255 4.17 4.37 -24.77
CA TYR A 255 5.54 3.87 -24.69
C TYR A 255 5.75 2.61 -25.56
N LEU A 256 4.82 1.67 -25.49
CA LEU A 256 4.93 0.35 -26.12
C LEU A 256 4.53 0.34 -27.60
N GLY A 257 3.78 1.35 -28.06
CA GLY A 257 3.24 1.43 -29.42
C GLY A 257 2.18 0.36 -29.73
N THR A 258 1.59 -0.27 -28.70
CA THR A 258 0.57 -1.32 -28.83
C THR A 258 -0.44 -1.24 -27.69
N THR A 259 -1.61 -1.85 -27.87
CA THR A 259 -2.67 -1.88 -26.87
C THR A 259 -2.28 -2.74 -25.66
N VAL A 260 -2.51 -2.21 -24.46
CA VAL A 260 -2.23 -2.91 -23.20
C VAL A 260 -3.55 -3.42 -22.63
N LYS A 261 -3.69 -4.74 -22.51
CA LYS A 261 -4.90 -5.37 -21.98
C LYS A 261 -4.71 -5.99 -20.61
N ASN A 262 -3.50 -6.45 -20.29
CA ASN A 262 -3.23 -7.24 -19.11
C ASN A 262 -2.51 -6.39 -18.06
N ALA A 263 -2.92 -6.46 -16.80
CA ALA A 263 -2.28 -5.72 -15.72
C ALA A 263 -2.22 -6.51 -14.41
N VAL A 264 -1.14 -6.29 -13.67
CA VAL A 264 -1.06 -6.57 -12.23
C VAL A 264 -1.20 -5.23 -11.50
N ILE A 265 -2.15 -5.14 -10.58
CA ILE A 265 -2.45 -3.90 -9.85
C ILE A 265 -2.11 -4.09 -8.38
N THR A 266 -1.47 -3.11 -7.75
CA THR A 266 -1.08 -3.18 -6.34
C THR A 266 -2.18 -2.69 -5.40
N VAL A 267 -2.21 -3.25 -4.19
CA VAL A 267 -3.06 -2.78 -3.10
C VAL A 267 -2.31 -2.78 -1.76
N PRO A 268 -2.72 -1.95 -0.79
CA PRO A 268 -2.21 -2.00 0.57
C PRO A 268 -2.47 -3.37 1.20
N VAL A 269 -1.59 -3.81 2.10
CA VAL A 269 -1.68 -5.17 2.66
C VAL A 269 -2.96 -5.35 3.50
N TYR A 270 -3.42 -4.27 4.15
CA TYR A 270 -4.64 -4.22 4.95
C TYR A 270 -5.93 -3.98 4.16
N PHE A 271 -5.88 -3.94 2.83
CA PHE A 271 -7.10 -3.90 2.05
C PHE A 271 -7.96 -5.13 2.34
N ASN A 272 -9.18 -4.84 2.78
CA ASN A 272 -10.18 -5.83 3.09
C ASN A 272 -10.78 -6.44 1.82
N ASN A 273 -11.67 -7.42 1.97
CA ASN A 273 -12.26 -8.09 0.80
C ASN A 273 -12.99 -7.12 -0.16
N ALA A 274 -13.73 -6.13 0.36
CA ALA A 274 -14.47 -5.18 -0.46
C ALA A 274 -13.54 -4.24 -1.24
N GLN A 275 -12.47 -3.76 -0.62
CA GLN A 275 -11.50 -2.85 -1.24
C GLN A 275 -10.69 -3.54 -2.35
N ARG A 276 -10.30 -4.80 -2.14
CA ARG A 276 -9.64 -5.62 -3.18
C ARG A 276 -10.55 -5.81 -4.39
N GLN A 277 -11.81 -6.18 -4.14
CA GLN A 277 -12.78 -6.35 -5.22
C GLN A 277 -13.06 -5.04 -5.96
N ALA A 278 -13.25 -3.93 -5.25
CA ALA A 278 -13.47 -2.62 -5.86
C ALA A 278 -12.28 -2.16 -6.72
N THR A 279 -11.05 -2.52 -6.34
CA THR A 279 -9.85 -2.26 -7.16
C THR A 279 -9.82 -3.11 -8.43
N ILE A 280 -10.22 -4.38 -8.35
CA ILE A 280 -10.39 -5.25 -9.54
C ILE A 280 -11.48 -4.70 -10.47
N ASP A 281 -12.59 -4.24 -9.89
CA ASP A 281 -13.71 -3.66 -10.63
C ASP A 281 -13.26 -2.36 -11.33
N ALA A 282 -12.49 -1.50 -10.66
CA ALA A 282 -11.87 -0.32 -11.28
C ALA A 282 -10.97 -0.67 -12.48
N GLY A 283 -10.13 -1.72 -12.36
CA GLY A 283 -9.34 -2.23 -13.48
C GLY A 283 -10.20 -2.72 -14.64
N THR A 284 -11.29 -3.43 -14.32
CA THR A 284 -12.25 -3.93 -15.32
C THR A 284 -12.96 -2.79 -16.05
N ILE A 285 -13.38 -1.74 -15.33
CA ILE A 285 -13.98 -0.52 -15.90
C ILE A 285 -12.95 0.21 -16.79
N ALA A 286 -11.67 0.22 -16.41
CA ALA A 286 -10.58 0.75 -17.22
C ALA A 286 -10.24 -0.11 -18.45
N GLY A 287 -10.95 -1.22 -18.69
CA GLY A 287 -10.71 -2.11 -19.82
C GLY A 287 -9.48 -3.00 -19.66
N LEU A 288 -8.95 -3.14 -18.44
CA LEU A 288 -7.84 -4.02 -18.12
C LEU A 288 -8.36 -5.39 -17.64
N ASN A 289 -7.71 -6.44 -18.10
CA ASN A 289 -7.74 -7.77 -17.50
C ASN A 289 -6.78 -7.76 -16.30
N VAL A 290 -7.34 -7.68 -15.10
CA VAL A 290 -6.57 -7.73 -13.84
C VAL A 290 -6.14 -9.16 -13.57
N MET A 291 -4.92 -9.51 -13.98
CA MET A 291 -4.37 -10.87 -13.85
C MET A 291 -4.12 -11.25 -12.39
N ARG A 292 -3.70 -10.26 -11.60
CA ARG A 292 -3.39 -10.40 -10.19
C ARG A 292 -3.54 -9.07 -9.46
N ILE A 293 -4.09 -9.13 -8.25
CA ILE A 293 -3.86 -8.13 -7.22
C ILE A 293 -2.69 -8.58 -6.36
N ILE A 294 -1.69 -7.73 -6.19
CA ILE A 294 -0.52 -8.00 -5.35
C ILE A 294 -0.44 -6.98 -4.22
N ASN A 295 -0.02 -7.41 -3.03
CA ASN A 295 0.21 -6.45 -1.96
C ASN A 295 1.45 -5.61 -2.27
N GLU A 296 1.37 -4.30 -2.03
CA GLU A 296 2.47 -3.33 -2.18
C GLU A 296 3.79 -3.83 -1.56
N PRO A 297 3.84 -4.29 -0.29
CA PRO A 297 5.06 -4.82 0.31
C PRO A 297 5.57 -6.11 -0.34
N THR A 298 4.70 -6.97 -0.87
CA THR A 298 5.11 -8.17 -1.62
C THR A 298 5.76 -7.77 -2.95
N ALA A 299 5.19 -6.80 -3.67
CA ALA A 299 5.78 -6.27 -4.89
C ALA A 299 7.18 -5.70 -4.63
N VAL A 300 7.34 -4.94 -3.54
CA VAL A 300 8.66 -4.42 -3.13
C VAL A 300 9.63 -5.56 -2.82
N ALA A 301 9.19 -6.62 -2.15
CA ALA A 301 10.03 -7.77 -1.85
C ALA A 301 10.50 -8.47 -3.13
N ILE A 302 9.65 -8.59 -4.15
CA ILE A 302 10.01 -9.11 -5.48
C ILE A 302 11.08 -8.21 -6.12
N ALA A 303 10.86 -6.89 -6.14
CA ALA A 303 11.82 -5.93 -6.67
C ALA A 303 13.17 -5.99 -5.93
N TYR A 304 13.14 -6.14 -4.60
CA TYR A 304 14.33 -6.32 -3.78
C TYR A 304 15.03 -7.65 -4.06
N GLY A 305 14.28 -8.75 -4.14
CA GLY A 305 14.80 -10.11 -4.25
C GLY A 305 15.53 -10.36 -5.56
N LEU A 306 14.98 -9.88 -6.68
CA LEU A 306 15.61 -10.04 -8.00
C LEU A 306 16.98 -9.34 -8.10
N ASP A 307 17.11 -8.16 -7.49
CA ASP A 307 18.35 -7.36 -7.56
C ASP A 307 19.44 -7.85 -6.61
N ARG A 308 19.09 -8.61 -5.56
CA ARG A 308 19.98 -8.77 -4.40
C ARG A 308 20.19 -10.17 -3.87
N MET A 309 19.57 -11.22 -4.37
CA MET A 309 19.81 -12.55 -3.81
C MET A 309 21.27 -13.00 -4.06
N PRO A 310 22.12 -13.11 -3.01
CA PRO A 310 23.36 -13.87 -3.14
C PRO A 310 22.99 -15.36 -3.27
N VAL A 311 23.84 -16.13 -3.93
CA VAL A 311 23.70 -17.59 -4.12
C VAL A 311 23.93 -18.39 -2.81
N TYR A 312 23.84 -17.75 -1.64
CA TYR A 312 24.10 -18.41 -0.35
C TYR A 312 22.84 -19.07 0.19
N ASP A 313 23.05 -20.20 0.88
CA ASP A 313 22.07 -21.23 1.25
C ASP A 313 21.19 -20.85 2.47
N GLY A 314 20.70 -19.61 2.53
CA GLY A 314 19.88 -19.14 3.65
C GLY A 314 18.89 -18.04 3.28
N GLY A 315 17.64 -18.23 3.69
CA GLY A 315 16.59 -17.22 3.57
C GLY A 315 16.95 -15.92 4.29
N ARG A 316 16.52 -14.79 3.73
CA ARG A 316 16.73 -13.45 4.28
C ARG A 316 15.42 -12.91 4.83
N MET A 317 15.42 -12.56 6.10
CA MET A 317 14.31 -11.84 6.72
C MET A 317 14.40 -10.35 6.38
N VAL A 318 13.41 -9.83 5.67
CA VAL A 318 13.35 -8.44 5.20
C VAL A 318 12.12 -7.76 5.81
N LEU A 319 12.32 -6.59 6.42
CA LEU A 319 11.22 -5.73 6.81
C LEU A 319 10.98 -4.70 5.71
N VAL A 320 9.76 -4.63 5.20
CA VAL A 320 9.28 -3.54 4.35
C VAL A 320 8.52 -2.54 5.22
N PHE A 321 9.00 -1.30 5.24
CA PHE A 321 8.36 -0.17 5.92
C PHE A 321 7.84 0.78 4.84
N ASP A 322 6.54 0.70 4.56
CA ASP A 322 5.86 1.45 3.52
C ASP A 322 5.03 2.58 4.13
N LEU A 323 5.48 3.82 3.95
CA LEU A 323 4.77 5.01 4.40
C LEU A 323 4.47 5.90 3.20
N GLY A 324 3.27 5.71 2.64
CA GLY A 324 2.80 6.38 1.44
C GLY A 324 2.16 7.74 1.71
N GLY A 325 1.30 8.15 0.76
CA GLY A 325 0.52 9.39 0.84
C GLY A 325 -0.69 9.30 1.76
N GLY A 326 -1.27 8.12 1.93
CA GLY A 326 -2.41 7.94 2.85
C GLY A 326 -2.54 6.58 3.51
N THR A 327 -1.61 5.68 3.27
CA THR A 327 -1.54 4.35 3.88
C THR A 327 -0.17 4.15 4.49
N PHE A 328 -0.13 3.37 5.57
CA PHE A 328 1.07 2.93 6.23
C PHE A 328 1.01 1.42 6.43
N ASP A 329 1.96 0.70 5.85
CA ASP A 329 2.07 -0.75 5.95
C ASP A 329 3.47 -1.16 6.42
N VAL A 330 3.52 -2.17 7.26
CA VAL A 330 4.74 -2.85 7.73
C VAL A 330 4.57 -4.32 7.43
N SER A 331 5.51 -4.90 6.71
CA SER A 331 5.51 -6.34 6.40
C SER A 331 6.86 -6.95 6.71
N LEU A 332 6.82 -8.10 7.38
CA LEU A 332 7.99 -8.92 7.62
C LEU A 332 7.94 -10.10 6.64
N LEU A 333 8.94 -10.21 5.78
CA LEU A 333 9.00 -11.23 4.74
C LEU A 333 10.25 -12.09 4.89
N ASN A 334 10.07 -13.39 4.72
CA ASN A 334 11.16 -14.33 4.51
C ASN A 334 11.37 -14.53 3.01
N ILE A 335 12.55 -14.13 2.53
CA ILE A 335 12.92 -14.20 1.11
C ILE A 335 13.95 -15.32 0.97
N ASP A 336 13.51 -16.47 0.47
CA ASP A 336 14.37 -17.64 0.22
C ASP A 336 14.74 -17.69 -1.27
N PRO A 337 16.06 -17.67 -1.62
CA PRO A 337 16.51 -17.77 -3.01
C PRO A 337 16.22 -19.13 -3.66
N GLY A 338 15.70 -20.09 -2.91
CA GLY A 338 15.16 -21.32 -3.47
C GLY A 338 16.22 -22.30 -3.95
N VAL A 339 17.46 -22.18 -3.48
CA VAL A 339 18.60 -23.01 -3.95
C VAL A 339 18.28 -24.50 -3.83
N ALA A 340 17.54 -24.90 -2.80
CA ALA A 340 17.15 -26.30 -2.56
C ALA A 340 16.02 -26.82 -3.48
N ILE A 341 15.14 -25.95 -3.98
CA ILE A 341 13.92 -26.34 -4.71
C ILE A 341 13.84 -25.78 -6.14
N GLY A 342 14.84 -25.00 -6.56
CA GLY A 342 14.89 -24.34 -7.87
C GLY A 342 13.94 -23.13 -8.03
N MET A 343 13.17 -22.78 -6.99
CA MET A 343 12.13 -21.74 -7.01
C MET A 343 12.31 -20.75 -5.86
N SER A 344 12.35 -19.45 -6.15
CA SER A 344 12.43 -18.42 -5.10
C SER A 344 11.12 -18.34 -4.32
N ILE A 345 11.18 -18.36 -2.98
CA ILE A 345 10.00 -18.22 -2.12
C ILE A 345 10.00 -16.83 -1.48
N PHE A 346 8.88 -16.13 -1.60
CA PHE A 346 8.60 -14.90 -0.89
C PHE A 346 7.44 -15.18 0.07
N GLU A 347 7.75 -15.35 1.35
CA GLU A 347 6.78 -15.68 2.39
C GLU A 347 6.52 -14.47 3.29
N VAL A 348 5.26 -14.07 3.41
CA VAL A 348 4.83 -13.04 4.35
C VAL A 348 4.67 -13.68 5.73
N VAL A 349 5.50 -13.27 6.68
CA VAL A 349 5.50 -13.80 8.06
C VAL A 349 4.48 -13.07 8.92
N ALA A 350 4.47 -11.75 8.85
CA ALA A 350 3.56 -10.89 9.61
C ALA A 350 3.36 -9.55 8.91
N ILE A 351 2.22 -8.94 9.19
CA ILE A 351 1.82 -7.64 8.66
C ILE A 351 1.26 -6.78 9.80
N ALA A 352 1.47 -5.47 9.72
CA ALA A 352 0.88 -4.45 10.60
C ALA A 352 0.72 -3.15 9.81
N GLY A 353 -0.19 -2.26 10.19
CA GLY A 353 -0.41 -1.05 9.40
C GLY A 353 -1.60 -0.21 9.84
N ASN A 354 -1.82 0.86 9.09
CA ASN A 354 -2.95 1.76 9.20
C ASN A 354 -3.33 2.29 7.80
N THR A 355 -4.55 1.99 7.35
CA THR A 355 -5.04 2.38 6.03
C THR A 355 -5.42 3.87 5.90
N HIS A 356 -5.27 4.66 6.96
CA HIS A 356 -5.57 6.10 7.00
C HIS A 356 -4.47 6.87 7.74
N LEU A 357 -3.21 6.57 7.42
CA LEU A 357 -2.05 7.24 7.98
C LEU A 357 -1.02 7.41 6.88
N GLY A 358 -0.67 8.64 6.53
CA GLY A 358 0.37 8.90 5.54
C GLY A 358 0.69 10.39 5.37
N GLY A 359 1.31 10.69 4.23
CA GLY A 359 1.78 12.04 3.87
C GLY A 359 0.72 13.14 3.98
N ALA A 360 -0.53 12.85 3.62
CA ALA A 360 -1.66 13.78 3.67
C ALA A 360 -2.04 14.19 5.10
N ASP A 361 -1.89 13.27 6.06
CA ASP A 361 -2.15 13.55 7.47
C ASP A 361 -1.08 14.50 8.03
N PHE A 362 0.17 14.35 7.59
CA PHE A 362 1.24 15.29 7.95
C PHE A 362 1.02 16.68 7.35
N ASP A 363 0.50 16.74 6.12
CA ASP A 363 0.11 18.00 5.49
C ASP A 363 -1.04 18.66 6.25
N ASN A 364 -2.03 17.88 6.70
CA ASN A 364 -3.15 18.37 7.50
C ASN A 364 -2.69 19.04 8.80
N GLU A 365 -1.73 18.47 9.52
CA GLU A 365 -1.19 19.09 10.74
C GLU A 365 -0.45 20.41 10.45
N MET A 366 0.26 20.48 9.32
CA MET A 366 0.86 21.73 8.85
C MET A 366 -0.18 22.78 8.47
N VAL A 367 -1.26 22.40 7.77
CA VAL A 367 -2.37 23.29 7.41
C VAL A 367 -3.04 23.82 8.68
N LYS A 368 -3.36 22.96 9.65
CA LYS A 368 -3.93 23.38 10.95
C LYS A 368 -3.02 24.39 11.66
N HIS A 369 -1.71 24.18 11.63
CA HIS A 369 -0.76 25.13 12.20
C HIS A 369 -0.76 26.47 11.46
N CYS A 370 -0.70 26.45 10.13
CA CYS A 370 -0.70 27.65 9.30
C CYS A 370 -2.00 28.45 9.43
N LEU A 371 -3.15 27.77 9.52
CA LEU A 371 -4.45 28.40 9.78
C LEU A 371 -4.45 29.16 11.11
N ARG A 372 -3.96 28.52 12.19
CA ARG A 372 -3.82 29.20 13.50
C ARG A 372 -2.92 30.43 13.40
N GLU A 373 -1.82 30.35 12.67
CA GLU A 373 -0.92 31.49 12.45
C GLU A 373 -1.58 32.61 11.63
N PHE A 374 -2.34 32.28 10.59
CA PHE A 374 -3.09 33.27 9.81
C PHE A 374 -4.12 34.02 10.67
N ILE A 375 -4.96 33.27 11.40
CA ILE A 375 -5.98 33.81 12.32
C ILE A 375 -5.32 34.73 13.37
N ARG A 376 -4.17 34.31 13.92
CA ARG A 376 -3.41 35.06 14.92
C ARG A 376 -2.85 36.37 14.35
N LYS A 377 -2.31 36.36 13.12
CA LYS A 377 -1.72 37.55 12.47
C LYS A 377 -2.77 38.53 11.95
N HIS A 378 -3.94 38.06 11.55
CA HIS A 378 -4.93 38.85 10.80
C HIS A 378 -6.27 39.02 11.53
N ARG A 379 -6.23 39.23 12.85
CA ARG A 379 -7.38 39.67 13.68
C ARG A 379 -8.62 38.75 13.57
N LYS A 380 -8.43 37.43 13.65
CA LYS A 380 -9.52 36.43 13.59
C LYS A 380 -10.25 36.31 12.25
N LYS A 381 -9.68 36.79 11.15
CA LYS A 381 -10.13 36.37 9.81
C LYS A 381 -9.83 34.89 9.63
N ASP A 382 -10.84 34.11 9.27
CA ASP A 382 -10.73 32.67 9.06
C ASP A 382 -10.98 32.34 7.59
N ILE A 383 -10.30 31.31 7.09
CA ILE A 383 -10.39 30.85 5.70
C ILE A 383 -10.96 29.43 5.60
N ILE A 384 -11.43 28.84 6.71
CA ILE A 384 -12.00 27.49 6.74
C ILE A 384 -13.09 27.29 5.66
N ASP A 385 -13.96 28.29 5.44
CA ASP A 385 -15.01 28.18 4.42
C ASP A 385 -14.53 28.48 2.99
N ASN A 386 -13.31 29.00 2.84
CA ASN A 386 -12.73 29.35 1.54
C ASN A 386 -11.94 28.16 0.98
N LYS A 387 -12.64 27.27 0.26
CA LYS A 387 -12.07 26.08 -0.38
C LYS A 387 -10.86 26.38 -1.26
N LYS A 388 -10.89 27.49 -2.02
CA LYS A 388 -9.77 27.90 -2.88
C LYS A 388 -8.53 28.27 -2.05
N ALA A 389 -8.70 29.06 -0.99
CA ALA A 389 -7.62 29.44 -0.10
C ALA A 389 -7.02 28.22 0.61
N LEU A 390 -7.87 27.31 1.13
CA LEU A 390 -7.42 26.08 1.77
C LEU A 390 -6.65 25.17 0.83
N THR A 391 -7.11 24.97 -0.41
CA THR A 391 -6.38 24.16 -1.39
C THR A 391 -5.00 24.76 -1.70
N ARG A 392 -4.91 26.08 -1.88
CA ARG A 392 -3.63 26.77 -2.11
C ARG A 392 -2.68 26.63 -0.91
N LEU A 393 -3.21 26.76 0.31
CA LEU A 393 -2.44 26.59 1.53
C LEU A 393 -1.94 25.14 1.69
N ARG A 394 -2.80 24.15 1.42
CA ARG A 394 -2.44 22.73 1.44
C ARG A 394 -1.30 22.42 0.47
N SER A 395 -1.38 22.89 -0.77
CA SER A 395 -0.30 22.73 -1.75
C SER A 395 1.01 23.39 -1.29
N ALA A 396 0.94 24.54 -0.61
CA ALA A 396 2.13 25.19 -0.05
C ALA A 396 2.72 24.40 1.15
N CYS A 397 1.87 23.81 2.01
CA CYS A 397 2.30 22.95 3.11
C CYS A 397 2.98 21.67 2.61
N GLU A 398 2.42 21.00 1.59
CA GLU A 398 3.01 19.80 1.00
C GLU A 398 4.41 20.08 0.41
N ARG A 399 4.57 21.20 -0.32
CA ARG A 399 5.88 21.64 -0.81
C ARG A 399 6.84 21.91 0.34
N ALA A 400 6.40 22.60 1.38
CA ALA A 400 7.22 22.87 2.56
C ALA A 400 7.66 21.57 3.27
N LYS A 401 6.76 20.60 3.44
CA LYS A 401 7.07 19.26 3.98
C LYS A 401 8.19 18.57 3.17
N ARG A 402 8.08 18.59 1.84
CA ARG A 402 9.12 18.03 0.96
C ARG A 402 10.46 18.71 1.14
N MET A 403 10.48 20.05 1.20
CA MET A 403 11.72 20.80 1.40
C MET A 403 12.34 20.52 2.77
N LEU A 404 11.55 20.46 3.85
CA LEU A 404 12.01 20.11 5.21
C LEU A 404 12.64 18.72 5.33
N SER A 405 12.41 17.83 4.35
CA SER A 405 13.10 16.53 4.29
C SER A 405 14.59 16.66 3.92
N SER A 406 15.00 17.82 3.37
CA SER A 406 16.38 18.13 2.99
C SER A 406 16.94 19.37 3.70
N THR A 407 16.10 20.38 3.97
CA THR A 407 16.47 21.65 4.63
C THR A 407 16.02 21.67 6.09
N VAL A 408 16.65 22.51 6.91
CA VAL A 408 16.31 22.65 8.34
C VAL A 408 15.13 23.60 8.56
N GLU A 409 14.90 24.51 7.62
CA GLU A 409 13.81 25.48 7.65
C GLU A 409 13.31 25.78 6.23
N THR A 410 12.11 26.33 6.16
CA THR A 410 11.49 26.84 4.94
C THR A 410 10.38 27.84 5.28
N THR A 411 9.91 28.56 4.26
CA THR A 411 8.72 29.41 4.34
C THR A 411 7.55 28.77 3.60
N VAL A 412 6.37 28.80 4.22
CA VAL A 412 5.07 28.58 3.57
C VAL A 412 4.57 29.94 3.12
N GLU A 413 4.49 30.13 1.80
CA GLU A 413 4.11 31.40 1.19
C GLU A 413 2.94 31.22 0.21
N VAL A 414 1.93 32.07 0.34
CA VAL A 414 0.77 32.14 -0.56
C VAL A 414 0.33 33.59 -0.74
N ASP A 415 0.55 34.12 -1.93
CA ASP A 415 0.13 35.47 -2.31
C ASP A 415 -1.40 35.61 -2.30
N ALA A 416 -1.92 36.71 -1.79
CA ALA A 416 -3.34 36.99 -1.71
C ALA A 416 -4.16 35.76 -1.27
N LEU A 417 -3.75 35.13 -0.16
CA LEU A 417 -4.40 33.92 0.37
C LEU A 417 -5.88 34.18 0.63
N HIS A 418 -6.21 35.33 1.22
CA HIS A 418 -7.58 35.74 1.51
C HIS A 418 -7.72 37.25 1.60
N ASP A 419 -8.76 37.83 0.97
CA ASP A 419 -9.00 39.29 0.94
C ASP A 419 -7.79 40.15 0.53
N GLY A 420 -6.96 39.67 -0.39
CA GLY A 420 -5.72 40.34 -0.80
C GLY A 420 -4.59 40.31 0.23
N ILE A 421 -4.77 39.55 1.33
CA ILE A 421 -3.75 39.36 2.36
C ILE A 421 -2.81 38.24 1.95
N ASP A 422 -1.52 38.54 1.84
CA ASP A 422 -0.48 37.55 1.65
C ASP A 422 -0.25 36.75 2.93
N PHE A 423 -0.01 35.46 2.79
CA PHE A 423 0.39 34.61 3.91
C PHE A 423 1.84 34.20 3.77
N CYS A 424 2.61 34.46 4.83
CA CYS A 424 4.00 34.05 4.95
C CYS A 424 4.24 33.50 6.37
N CYS A 425 4.70 32.25 6.45
CA CYS A 425 4.99 31.57 7.72
C CYS A 425 6.24 30.70 7.58
N THR A 426 7.29 31.05 8.33
CA THR A 426 8.49 30.21 8.44
C THR A 426 8.20 29.01 9.35
N ILE A 427 8.53 27.83 8.86
CA ILE A 427 8.44 26.56 9.59
C ILE A 427 9.80 25.87 9.58
N THR A 428 10.21 25.39 10.76
CA THR A 428 11.45 24.64 10.94
C THR A 428 11.16 23.14 10.99
N ARG A 429 12.16 22.31 10.67
CA ARG A 429 12.07 20.85 10.77
C ARG A 429 11.68 20.40 12.18
N PRO A 430 12.30 20.89 13.28
CA PRO A 430 11.87 20.53 14.63
C PRO A 430 10.39 20.86 14.91
N ARG A 431 9.88 21.98 14.37
CA ARG A 431 8.47 22.33 14.52
C ARG A 431 7.56 21.37 13.74
N PHE A 432 7.92 21.02 12.51
CA PHE A 432 7.20 20.00 11.74
C PHE A 432 7.20 18.64 12.46
N GLU A 433 8.33 18.24 13.02
CA GLU A 433 8.46 17.00 13.78
C GLU A 433 7.61 17.00 15.04
N GLU A 434 7.55 18.13 15.76
CA GLU A 434 6.69 18.31 16.94
C GLU A 434 5.21 18.16 16.59
N LEU A 435 4.75 18.82 15.52
CA LEU A 435 3.36 18.77 15.05
C LEU A 435 2.91 17.34 14.71
N ASN A 436 3.83 16.51 14.21
CA ASN A 436 3.52 15.17 13.68
C ASN A 436 3.99 14.01 14.58
N MET A 437 4.54 14.31 15.76
CA MET A 437 5.16 13.29 16.61
C MET A 437 4.19 12.16 17.00
N GLU A 438 2.92 12.47 17.26
CA GLU A 438 1.92 11.45 17.57
C GLU A 438 1.70 10.49 16.38
N LEU A 439 1.61 11.03 15.17
CA LEU A 439 1.45 10.23 13.95
C LEU A 439 2.69 9.36 13.66
N PHE A 440 3.90 9.88 13.92
CA PHE A 440 5.14 9.11 13.81
C PHE A 440 5.22 7.98 14.85
N ARG A 441 4.73 8.21 16.07
CA ARG A 441 4.64 7.17 17.10
C ARG A 441 3.67 6.05 16.71
N LYS A 442 2.49 6.40 16.16
CA LYS A 442 1.54 5.40 15.62
C LYS A 442 2.19 4.49 14.57
N CYS A 443 3.13 5.01 13.77
CA CYS A 443 3.90 4.17 12.83
C CYS A 443 4.78 3.14 13.57
N MET A 444 5.47 3.55 14.64
CA MET A 444 6.33 2.66 15.42
C MET A 444 5.54 1.64 16.24
N GLU A 445 4.37 2.01 16.75
CA GLU A 445 3.46 1.08 17.44
C GLU A 445 3.00 -0.05 16.51
N ALA A 446 2.69 0.26 15.25
CA ALA A 446 2.37 -0.77 14.26
C ALA A 446 3.59 -1.64 13.92
N LEU A 447 4.79 -1.07 13.85
CA LEU A 447 6.02 -1.84 13.72
C LEU A 447 6.21 -2.83 14.87
N GLU A 448 6.01 -2.41 16.12
CA GLU A 448 6.07 -3.27 17.30
C GLU A 448 5.03 -4.39 17.27
N LYS A 449 3.79 -4.07 16.87
CA LYS A 449 2.72 -5.07 16.68
C LYS A 449 3.12 -6.13 15.65
N CYS A 450 3.75 -5.75 14.55
CA CYS A 450 4.24 -6.69 13.53
C CYS A 450 5.20 -7.72 14.12
N PHE A 451 6.18 -7.28 14.93
CA PHE A 451 7.12 -8.18 15.59
C PHE A 451 6.46 -9.06 16.65
N HIS A 452 5.50 -8.52 17.39
CA HIS A 452 4.75 -9.29 18.38
C HIS A 452 3.96 -10.43 17.72
N GLU A 453 3.30 -10.15 16.60
CA GLU A 453 2.56 -11.15 15.81
C GLU A 453 3.49 -12.19 15.18
N ALA A 454 4.64 -11.75 14.63
CA ALA A 454 5.65 -12.64 14.08
C ALA A 454 6.29 -13.54 15.15
N LYS A 455 6.25 -13.14 16.44
CA LYS A 455 6.98 -13.76 17.54
C LYS A 455 8.49 -13.81 17.27
N MET A 456 9.01 -12.72 16.71
CA MET A 456 10.40 -12.59 16.28
C MET A 456 11.08 -11.42 16.97
N ASP A 457 12.39 -11.56 17.23
CA ASP A 457 13.20 -10.44 17.69
C ASP A 457 13.63 -9.57 16.51
N LYS A 458 13.69 -8.26 16.71
CA LYS A 458 14.16 -7.30 15.70
C LYS A 458 15.58 -7.56 15.18
N SER A 459 16.43 -8.24 15.96
CA SER A 459 17.78 -8.66 15.55
C SER A 459 17.77 -9.69 14.43
N SER A 460 16.67 -10.42 14.24
CA SER A 460 16.51 -11.43 13.18
C SER A 460 16.28 -10.83 11.79
N VAL A 461 15.89 -9.56 11.71
CA VAL A 461 15.77 -8.84 10.45
C VAL A 461 17.15 -8.67 9.86
N HIS A 462 17.30 -8.92 8.56
CA HIS A 462 18.55 -8.72 7.81
C HIS A 462 18.57 -7.33 7.19
N ASP A 463 17.49 -6.96 6.49
CA ASP A 463 17.37 -5.69 5.78
C ASP A 463 16.07 -4.96 6.16
N VAL A 464 16.15 -3.63 6.23
CA VAL A 464 14.99 -2.75 6.42
C VAL A 464 14.84 -1.91 5.16
N VAL A 465 13.80 -2.19 4.37
CA VAL A 465 13.51 -1.53 3.09
C VAL A 465 12.48 -0.43 3.30
N LEU A 466 12.78 0.76 2.78
CA LEU A 466 11.89 1.92 2.85
C LEU A 466 11.12 2.08 1.54
N VAL A 467 9.80 2.25 1.65
CA VAL A 467 8.89 2.42 0.51
C VAL A 467 7.94 3.56 0.80
N GLY A 468 7.52 4.27 -0.25
CA GLY A 468 6.61 5.40 -0.14
C GLY A 468 7.34 6.71 0.20
N GLY A 469 6.91 7.78 -0.47
CA GLY A 469 7.58 9.08 -0.41
C GLY A 469 7.71 9.69 0.99
N SER A 470 6.81 9.35 1.92
CA SER A 470 6.87 9.88 3.29
C SER A 470 8.00 9.24 4.13
N THR A 471 8.59 8.12 3.70
CA THR A 471 9.81 7.58 4.33
C THR A 471 11.04 8.47 4.15
N ARG A 472 10.97 9.49 3.26
CA ARG A 472 12.03 10.50 3.10
C ARG A 472 12.12 11.45 4.30
N ILE A 473 11.13 11.47 5.19
CA ILE A 473 11.12 12.29 6.40
C ILE A 473 12.28 11.86 7.34
N PRO A 474 13.24 12.75 7.66
CA PRO A 474 14.41 12.40 8.48
C PRO A 474 14.07 11.84 9.85
N LYS A 475 12.99 12.33 10.48
CA LYS A 475 12.55 11.88 11.80
C LYS A 475 12.07 10.43 11.79
N VAL A 476 11.31 10.03 10.77
CA VAL A 476 10.83 8.65 10.59
C VAL A 476 12.03 7.71 10.43
N GLN A 477 13.00 8.06 9.58
CA GLN A 477 14.23 7.27 9.42
C GLN A 477 15.05 7.19 10.71
N SER A 478 15.14 8.29 11.47
CA SER A 478 15.83 8.29 12.76
C SER A 478 15.18 7.32 13.74
N MET A 479 13.85 7.44 13.92
CA MET A 479 13.10 6.56 14.82
C MET A 479 13.23 5.09 14.43
N LEU A 480 13.23 4.80 13.13
CA LEU A 480 13.42 3.44 12.62
C LEU A 480 14.85 2.92 12.86
N ARG A 481 15.89 3.74 12.66
CA ARG A 481 17.26 3.37 13.02
C ARG A 481 17.40 3.12 14.52
N ASP A 482 16.82 3.98 15.34
CA ASP A 482 16.84 3.85 16.80
C ASP A 482 16.14 2.54 17.22
N PHE A 483 15.00 2.23 16.60
CA PHE A 483 14.28 0.97 16.80
C PHE A 483 15.18 -0.23 16.50
N PHE A 484 15.94 -0.20 15.40
CA PHE A 484 16.88 -1.27 15.01
C PHE A 484 18.31 -1.08 15.53
N ASN A 485 18.51 -0.39 16.66
CA ASN A 485 19.80 -0.25 17.33
C ASN A 485 20.93 0.29 16.41
N GLY A 486 20.60 1.25 15.55
CA GLY A 486 21.55 1.91 14.66
C GLY A 486 21.78 1.18 13.33
N LYS A 487 21.03 0.12 13.01
CA LYS A 487 21.12 -0.58 11.71
C LYS A 487 20.94 0.40 10.54
N GLU A 488 21.73 0.18 9.48
CA GLU A 488 21.59 0.91 8.23
C GLU A 488 20.30 0.54 7.49
N LEU A 489 19.55 1.57 7.04
CA LEU A 489 18.32 1.40 6.26
C LEU A 489 18.67 1.23 4.77
N CYS A 490 17.99 0.31 4.10
CA CYS A 490 18.22 0.01 2.69
C CYS A 490 17.75 1.17 1.79
N ARG A 491 18.69 1.76 1.03
CA ARG A 491 18.44 2.91 0.14
C ARG A 491 18.65 2.64 -1.35
N LYS A 492 18.97 1.40 -1.76
CA LYS A 492 19.27 1.11 -3.17
C LYS A 492 18.02 0.94 -4.05
N ILE A 493 16.85 0.84 -3.44
CA ILE A 493 15.57 0.76 -4.14
C ILE A 493 14.95 2.15 -4.09
N ASN A 494 14.42 2.62 -5.23
CA ASN A 494 13.69 3.87 -5.27
C ASN A 494 12.33 3.69 -4.57
N PRO A 495 12.07 4.39 -3.45
CA PRO A 495 10.86 4.18 -2.65
C PRO A 495 9.57 4.49 -3.40
N ASP A 496 9.62 5.29 -4.47
CA ASP A 496 8.43 5.71 -5.23
C ASP A 496 8.17 4.83 -6.46
N GLU A 497 9.11 3.97 -6.87
CA GLU A 497 9.03 3.15 -8.10
C GLU A 497 9.03 1.65 -7.82
N ALA A 498 9.48 1.23 -6.61
CA ALA A 498 9.68 -0.17 -6.23
C ALA A 498 8.44 -1.04 -6.40
N VAL A 499 7.29 -0.49 -6.03
CA VAL A 499 5.99 -1.18 -6.03
C VAL A 499 5.59 -1.52 -7.47
N ALA A 500 5.59 -0.52 -8.36
CA ALA A 500 5.28 -0.73 -9.78
C ALA A 500 6.29 -1.68 -10.44
N TYR A 501 7.57 -1.56 -10.11
CA TYR A 501 8.63 -2.44 -10.61
C TYR A 501 8.36 -3.92 -10.25
N GLY A 502 8.06 -4.20 -8.98
CA GLY A 502 7.68 -5.52 -8.50
C GLY A 502 6.43 -6.07 -9.17
N ALA A 503 5.41 -5.23 -9.35
CA ALA A 503 4.19 -5.60 -10.06
C ALA A 503 4.47 -5.94 -11.53
N ALA A 504 5.39 -5.26 -12.20
CA ALA A 504 5.74 -5.53 -13.59
C ALA A 504 6.47 -6.86 -13.76
N ILE A 505 7.34 -7.22 -12.81
CA ILE A 505 7.96 -8.56 -12.76
C ILE A 505 6.88 -9.63 -12.63
N GLN A 506 5.94 -9.44 -11.70
CA GLN A 506 4.84 -10.39 -11.51
C GLN A 506 3.95 -10.49 -12.76
N ALA A 507 3.70 -9.38 -13.45
CA ALA A 507 2.95 -9.35 -14.69
C ALA A 507 3.64 -10.18 -15.79
N SER A 508 4.96 -10.04 -15.94
CA SER A 508 5.74 -10.79 -16.93
C SER A 508 5.71 -12.31 -16.70
N ILE A 509 5.81 -12.73 -15.43
CA ILE A 509 5.71 -14.15 -15.04
C ILE A 509 4.34 -14.73 -15.42
N LEU A 510 3.27 -13.99 -15.11
CA LEU A 510 1.91 -14.43 -15.42
C LEU A 510 1.60 -14.38 -16.93
N ASN A 511 2.29 -13.51 -17.69
CA ASN A 511 2.13 -13.41 -19.14
C ASN A 511 2.90 -14.51 -19.90
N GLY A 512 3.71 -15.30 -19.22
CA GLY A 512 4.51 -16.37 -19.83
C GLY A 512 5.69 -15.86 -20.66
N GLU A 513 6.14 -14.63 -20.44
CA GLU A 513 7.30 -14.02 -21.14
C GLU A 513 8.65 -14.54 -20.60
N THR A 514 8.66 -15.70 -19.94
CA THR A 514 9.80 -16.32 -19.24
C THR A 514 10.74 -17.09 -20.16
N GLY A 515 11.14 -16.47 -21.28
CA GLY A 515 12.21 -17.00 -22.14
C GLY A 515 13.60 -16.99 -21.48
N ASP A 516 13.76 -16.37 -20.30
CA ASP A 516 15.07 -15.99 -19.75
C ASP A 516 15.31 -16.34 -18.27
N CYS A 517 16.53 -16.82 -18.00
CA CYS A 517 17.04 -17.47 -16.79
C CYS A 517 17.06 -16.66 -15.47
N LYS A 518 16.74 -15.35 -15.48
CA LYS A 518 16.79 -14.49 -14.29
C LYS A 518 15.47 -14.40 -13.54
N VAL A 519 14.35 -14.50 -14.26
CA VAL A 519 13.02 -14.51 -13.66
C VAL A 519 12.66 -15.98 -13.44
N ARG A 520 13.23 -16.55 -12.38
CA ARG A 520 12.97 -17.95 -11.98
C ARG A 520 11.50 -18.12 -11.62
N ASP A 521 11.04 -19.36 -11.63
CA ASP A 521 9.75 -19.70 -11.02
C ASP A 521 9.71 -19.18 -9.57
N MET A 522 8.83 -18.21 -9.31
CA MET A 522 8.67 -17.59 -7.99
C MET A 522 7.39 -18.09 -7.33
N VAL A 523 7.46 -18.39 -6.04
CA VAL A 523 6.30 -18.70 -5.23
C VAL A 523 6.06 -17.55 -4.27
N LEU A 524 4.91 -16.89 -4.42
CA LEU A 524 4.43 -15.88 -3.49
C LEU A 524 3.49 -16.56 -2.48
N LEU A 525 3.89 -16.56 -1.21
CA LEU A 525 3.07 -17.01 -0.09
C LEU A 525 2.57 -15.78 0.67
N GLU A 526 1.50 -15.18 0.14
CA GLU A 526 0.78 -14.09 0.81
C GLU A 526 -0.15 -14.63 1.90
N VAL A 527 -0.66 -13.74 2.76
CA VAL A 527 -1.54 -14.09 3.87
C VAL A 527 -2.79 -13.20 3.93
N THR A 528 -3.85 -13.69 4.57
CA THR A 528 -5.06 -12.90 4.83
C THR A 528 -4.81 -11.80 5.88
N PRO A 529 -5.22 -10.54 5.66
CA PRO A 529 -4.98 -9.50 6.66
C PRO A 529 -5.94 -9.54 7.85
N LEU A 530 -7.14 -10.06 7.64
CA LEU A 530 -8.21 -10.17 8.62
C LEU A 530 -8.77 -11.59 8.66
N SER A 531 -9.36 -11.93 9.81
CA SER A 531 -10.04 -13.19 10.04
C SER A 531 -11.42 -13.18 9.39
N PHE A 532 -11.80 -14.30 8.78
CA PHE A 532 -13.12 -14.51 8.19
C PHE A 532 -13.92 -15.49 9.02
N GLY A 533 -15.19 -15.19 9.23
CA GLY A 533 -16.09 -16.02 10.02
C GLY A 533 -17.55 -15.87 9.66
N ILE A 534 -18.40 -16.59 10.40
CA ILE A 534 -19.84 -16.40 10.33
C ILE A 534 -20.41 -15.98 11.69
N GLU A 535 -21.55 -15.30 11.69
CA GLU A 535 -22.28 -15.02 12.94
C GLU A 535 -22.79 -16.32 13.56
N SER A 536 -22.44 -16.52 14.82
CA SER A 536 -23.11 -17.42 15.75
C SER A 536 -24.40 -16.74 16.20
N ARG A 537 -25.55 -17.39 15.97
CA ARG A 537 -26.87 -16.75 16.10
C ARG A 537 -27.26 -16.45 17.55
N ASP A 538 -26.71 -17.17 18.52
CA ASP A 538 -27.20 -17.15 19.90
C ASP A 538 -26.66 -15.97 20.73
N ASP A 539 -25.55 -15.35 20.31
CA ASP A 539 -24.83 -14.32 21.08
C ASP A 539 -24.27 -13.17 20.24
N HIS A 540 -24.55 -13.13 18.93
CA HIS A 540 -23.93 -12.19 17.99
C HIS A 540 -22.40 -12.23 18.02
N THR A 541 -21.83 -13.42 18.26
CA THR A 541 -20.38 -13.60 18.20
C THR A 541 -19.94 -14.13 16.84
N MET A 542 -18.70 -13.82 16.44
CA MET A 542 -18.13 -14.35 15.21
C MET A 542 -17.50 -15.73 15.46
N ALA A 543 -18.05 -16.76 14.82
CA ALA A 543 -17.40 -18.05 14.71
C ALA A 543 -16.37 -18.03 13.57
N MET A 544 -15.10 -17.86 13.92
CA MET A 544 -13.99 -17.83 12.98
C MET A 544 -13.89 -19.13 12.15
N VAL A 545 -13.58 -18.98 10.86
CA VAL A 545 -13.38 -20.08 9.88
C VAL A 545 -11.97 -20.04 9.29
N ILE A 546 -11.52 -18.86 8.89
CA ILE A 546 -10.15 -18.61 8.41
C ILE A 546 -9.55 -17.51 9.27
N PRO A 547 -8.56 -17.81 10.14
CA PRO A 547 -7.86 -16.77 10.91
C PRO A 547 -7.08 -15.82 9.99
N ARG A 548 -6.83 -14.60 10.46
CA ARG A 548 -5.84 -13.71 9.84
C ARG A 548 -4.45 -14.35 9.81
N ASN A 549 -3.59 -13.83 8.95
CA ASN A 549 -2.26 -14.33 8.64
C ASN A 549 -2.27 -15.78 8.10
N THR A 550 -3.40 -16.27 7.57
CA THR A 550 -3.47 -17.58 6.89
C THR A 550 -2.97 -17.44 5.47
N ALA A 551 -2.04 -18.30 5.03
CA ALA A 551 -1.52 -18.30 3.68
C ALA A 551 -2.62 -18.46 2.62
N ILE A 552 -2.56 -17.66 1.53
CA ILE A 552 -3.50 -17.70 0.41
C ILE A 552 -2.82 -18.23 -0.86
N PRO A 553 -3.55 -18.92 -1.76
CA PRO A 553 -4.98 -19.26 -1.68
C PRO A 553 -5.29 -20.33 -0.62
N VAL A 554 -6.48 -20.25 -0.02
CA VAL A 554 -6.90 -21.20 1.02
C VAL A 554 -8.38 -21.53 0.93
N LYS A 555 -8.69 -22.81 1.14
CA LYS A 555 -10.06 -23.31 1.21
C LYS A 555 -10.32 -23.98 2.55
N LYS A 556 -11.33 -23.53 3.28
CA LYS A 556 -11.78 -24.11 4.55
C LYS A 556 -13.28 -24.38 4.51
N THR A 557 -13.65 -25.58 4.94
CA THR A 557 -15.05 -26.00 5.02
C THR A 557 -15.42 -26.24 6.47
N LYS A 558 -16.56 -25.69 6.90
CA LYS A 558 -17.12 -25.90 8.24
C LYS A 558 -18.54 -26.44 8.10
N THR A 559 -18.84 -27.50 8.84
CA THR A 559 -20.16 -28.13 8.84
C THR A 559 -21.03 -27.48 9.90
N PHE A 560 -22.24 -27.15 9.50
CA PHE A 560 -23.29 -26.58 10.33
C PHE A 560 -24.55 -27.46 10.25
N ARG A 561 -25.50 -27.22 11.14
CA ARG A 561 -26.70 -28.06 11.31
C ARG A 561 -27.95 -27.20 11.48
N THR A 562 -29.13 -27.77 11.19
CA THR A 562 -30.40 -27.10 11.49
C THR A 562 -30.62 -26.89 12.98
N PHE A 563 -31.26 -25.76 13.31
CA PHE A 563 -31.51 -25.33 14.68
C PHE A 563 -32.94 -25.59 15.15
N HIS A 564 -33.87 -25.81 14.21
CA HIS A 564 -35.27 -26.10 14.49
C HIS A 564 -35.71 -27.38 13.78
N ASN A 565 -36.75 -28.02 14.32
CA ASN A 565 -37.45 -29.10 13.64
C ASN A 565 -38.07 -28.55 12.35
N ASN A 566 -37.95 -29.30 11.25
CA ASN A 566 -38.51 -28.98 9.94
C ASN A 566 -38.09 -27.59 9.41
N GLN A 567 -36.88 -27.14 9.77
CA GLN A 567 -36.34 -25.87 9.29
C GLN A 567 -36.16 -25.90 7.77
N SER A 568 -36.94 -25.10 7.04
CA SER A 568 -36.95 -25.07 5.57
C SER A 568 -35.87 -24.19 4.94
N SER A 569 -35.24 -23.31 5.73
CA SER A 569 -34.14 -22.46 5.27
C SER A 569 -33.16 -22.06 6.37
N CYS A 570 -31.92 -21.79 6.00
CA CYS A 570 -30.88 -21.28 6.90
C CYS A 570 -30.20 -20.06 6.30
N LYS A 571 -29.94 -19.05 7.14
CA LYS A 571 -29.38 -17.76 6.78
C LYS A 571 -28.01 -17.62 7.45
N PHE A 572 -27.02 -17.22 6.66
CA PHE A 572 -25.63 -17.06 7.07
C PHE A 572 -25.22 -15.63 6.85
N ARG A 573 -24.61 -15.03 7.85
CA ARG A 573 -23.95 -13.74 7.72
C ARG A 573 -22.45 -13.95 7.86
N VAL A 574 -21.71 -13.47 6.87
CA VAL A 574 -20.26 -13.62 6.74
C VAL A 574 -19.63 -12.31 7.15
N TYR A 575 -18.64 -12.41 8.04
CA TYR A 575 -17.93 -11.27 8.59
C TYR A 575 -16.42 -11.38 8.35
N GLU A 576 -15.78 -10.23 8.36
CA GLU A 576 -14.34 -10.04 8.35
C GLU A 576 -13.94 -9.13 9.52
N GLY A 577 -13.02 -9.56 10.37
CA GLY A 577 -12.55 -8.79 11.52
C GLY A 577 -12.10 -9.64 12.70
N GLU A 578 -11.52 -9.00 13.71
CA GLU A 578 -10.90 -9.66 14.87
C GLU A 578 -11.74 -9.57 16.15
N SER A 579 -12.83 -8.78 16.16
CA SER A 579 -13.68 -8.69 17.35
C SER A 579 -14.45 -10.00 17.55
N ALA A 580 -14.63 -10.38 18.82
CA ALA A 580 -15.55 -11.46 19.15
C ALA A 580 -16.99 -11.10 18.77
N SER A 581 -17.36 -9.81 18.85
CA SER A 581 -18.69 -9.29 18.53
C SER A 581 -18.83 -9.03 17.03
N THR A 582 -19.88 -9.57 16.40
CA THR A 582 -20.15 -9.32 14.97
C THR A 582 -20.53 -7.87 14.68
N LYS A 583 -20.93 -7.09 15.70
CA LYS A 583 -21.26 -5.67 15.56
C LYS A 583 -20.05 -4.78 15.29
N GLU A 584 -18.88 -5.23 15.69
CA GLU A 584 -17.60 -4.52 15.54
C GLU A 584 -16.78 -5.05 14.35
N ASN A 585 -17.28 -6.08 13.66
CA ASN A 585 -16.66 -6.65 12.48
C ASN A 585 -17.38 -6.20 11.20
N ASN A 586 -16.69 -6.29 10.07
CA ASN A 586 -17.20 -5.91 8.77
C ASN A 586 -18.14 -7.00 8.23
N LEU A 587 -19.41 -6.67 8.04
CA LEU A 587 -20.35 -7.57 7.34
C LEU A 587 -20.02 -7.60 5.84
N LEU A 588 -19.55 -8.74 5.36
CA LEU A 588 -19.28 -8.96 3.94
C LEU A 588 -20.52 -9.38 3.16
N GLY A 589 -21.37 -10.19 3.78
CA GLY A 589 -22.26 -11.04 3.02
C GLY A 589 -23.40 -11.56 3.87
N GLU A 590 -24.59 -11.64 3.29
CA GLU A 590 -25.63 -12.52 3.80
C GLU A 590 -26.10 -13.47 2.70
N PHE A 591 -26.28 -14.74 3.03
CA PHE A 591 -26.85 -15.70 2.10
C PHE A 591 -27.82 -16.66 2.76
N LYS A 592 -28.76 -17.17 1.97
CA LYS A 592 -29.83 -18.07 2.43
C LYS A 592 -29.85 -19.35 1.60
N ILE A 593 -29.79 -20.49 2.27
CA ILE A 593 -30.11 -21.80 1.68
C ILE A 593 -31.58 -22.07 1.98
N SER A 594 -32.38 -22.32 0.95
CA SER A 594 -33.82 -22.64 1.06
C SER A 594 -34.08 -24.02 0.47
N GLY A 595 -35.22 -24.63 0.82
CA GLY A 595 -35.58 -25.97 0.34
C GLY A 595 -34.87 -27.09 1.11
N LEU A 596 -34.54 -26.85 2.39
CA LEU A 596 -33.97 -27.88 3.25
C LEU A 596 -35.00 -28.99 3.49
N PRO A 597 -34.57 -30.27 3.47
CA PRO A 597 -35.48 -31.37 3.74
C PRO A 597 -36.06 -31.28 5.17
N PRO A 598 -37.33 -31.64 5.38
CA PRO A 598 -37.90 -31.67 6.73
C PRO A 598 -37.20 -32.74 7.57
N GLY A 599 -36.88 -32.41 8.82
CA GLY A 599 -36.20 -33.31 9.73
C GLY A 599 -36.05 -32.71 11.13
N PRO A 600 -35.73 -33.53 12.15
CA PRO A 600 -35.49 -33.04 13.51
C PRO A 600 -34.36 -32.01 13.56
N LYS A 601 -34.37 -31.13 14.57
CA LYS A 601 -33.26 -30.22 14.88
C LYS A 601 -31.92 -30.98 14.87
N GLY A 602 -30.92 -30.42 14.20
CA GLY A 602 -29.55 -30.95 14.16
C GLY A 602 -29.31 -32.07 13.15
N THR A 603 -30.34 -32.54 12.44
CA THR A 603 -30.21 -33.67 11.49
C THR A 603 -29.70 -33.26 10.12
N VAL A 604 -30.27 -32.20 9.55
CA VAL A 604 -29.86 -31.65 8.25
C VAL A 604 -28.54 -30.92 8.45
N LYS A 605 -27.52 -31.35 7.69
CA LYS A 605 -26.17 -30.80 7.72
C LYS A 605 -25.88 -30.05 6.42
N PHE A 606 -25.17 -28.95 6.54
CA PHE A 606 -24.68 -28.21 5.39
C PHE A 606 -23.25 -27.76 5.64
N GLU A 607 -22.45 -27.89 4.60
CA GLU A 607 -21.05 -27.50 4.55
C GLU A 607 -20.95 -26.12 3.95
N VAL A 608 -20.47 -25.16 4.75
CA VAL A 608 -20.15 -23.82 4.26
C VAL A 608 -18.65 -23.79 4.00
N THR A 609 -18.27 -23.42 2.79
CA THR A 609 -16.90 -23.41 2.31
C THR A 609 -16.46 -22.00 1.99
N PHE A 610 -15.43 -21.54 2.70
CA PHE A 610 -14.73 -20.30 2.47
C PHE A 610 -13.54 -20.60 1.56
N ASP A 611 -13.48 -19.94 0.41
CA ASP A 611 -12.47 -20.11 -0.62
C ASP A 611 -11.88 -18.73 -0.91
N ILE A 612 -10.64 -18.49 -0.47
CA ILE A 612 -9.92 -17.25 -0.70
C ILE A 612 -8.91 -17.52 -1.81
N ASP A 613 -9.05 -16.78 -2.91
CA ASP A 613 -8.20 -16.94 -4.09
C ASP A 613 -6.83 -16.26 -3.92
N ALA A 614 -6.03 -16.30 -4.98
CA ALA A 614 -4.69 -15.72 -4.99
C ALA A 614 -4.66 -14.18 -5.09
N ASN A 615 -5.82 -13.53 -5.22
CA ASN A 615 -6.00 -12.08 -5.10
C ASN A 615 -6.41 -11.66 -3.67
N GLY A 616 -6.64 -12.65 -2.78
CA GLY A 616 -7.19 -12.42 -1.45
C GLY A 616 -8.69 -12.15 -1.45
N VAL A 617 -9.42 -12.54 -2.51
CA VAL A 617 -10.87 -12.34 -2.62
C VAL A 617 -11.62 -13.59 -2.16
N LEU A 618 -12.59 -13.40 -1.27
CA LEU A 618 -13.39 -14.46 -0.67
C LEU A 618 -14.59 -14.85 -1.55
N LYS A 619 -14.74 -16.16 -1.73
CA LYS A 619 -15.94 -16.82 -2.25
C LYS A 619 -16.50 -17.78 -1.19
N VAL A 620 -17.79 -17.65 -0.85
CA VAL A 620 -18.43 -18.50 0.18
C VAL A 620 -19.57 -19.33 -0.39
N SER A 621 -19.31 -20.61 -0.63
CA SER A 621 -20.35 -21.55 -1.10
C SER A 621 -20.95 -22.34 0.04
N ALA A 622 -22.18 -22.83 -0.13
CA ALA A 622 -22.77 -23.75 0.83
C ALA A 622 -23.47 -24.94 0.16
N LYS A 623 -23.26 -26.13 0.70
CA LYS A 623 -23.80 -27.39 0.17
C LYS A 623 -24.50 -28.17 1.28
N GLU A 624 -25.75 -28.52 1.07
CA GLU A 624 -26.46 -29.48 1.91
C GLU A 624 -25.99 -30.90 1.55
N THR A 625 -25.65 -31.70 2.56
CA THR A 625 -24.93 -32.97 2.37
C THR A 625 -25.83 -34.19 2.16
N THR A 626 -27.13 -34.12 2.49
CA THR A 626 -28.05 -35.27 2.48
C THR A 626 -28.68 -35.50 1.10
N ILE A 627 -29.16 -34.43 0.46
CA ILE A 627 -29.75 -34.44 -0.88
C ILE A 627 -28.80 -33.84 -1.93
N GLY A 628 -27.61 -33.40 -1.52
CA GLY A 628 -26.62 -32.81 -2.41
C GLY A 628 -27.01 -31.44 -2.96
N LEU A 629 -28.00 -30.79 -2.36
CA LEU A 629 -28.47 -29.46 -2.76
C LEU A 629 -27.33 -28.45 -2.58
N THR A 630 -26.72 -28.05 -3.68
CA THR A 630 -25.68 -27.01 -3.70
C THR A 630 -26.31 -25.66 -3.92
N ASN A 631 -26.04 -24.70 -3.03
CA ASN A 631 -26.22 -23.30 -3.36
C ASN A 631 -24.84 -22.66 -3.43
N ASN A 632 -24.32 -22.54 -4.65
CA ASN A 632 -23.08 -21.85 -4.90
C ASN A 632 -23.38 -20.36 -4.91
N ILE A 633 -23.02 -19.70 -3.83
CA ILE A 633 -23.08 -18.25 -3.76
C ILE A 633 -21.63 -17.81 -3.88
N THR A 634 -21.24 -17.25 -5.01
CA THR A 634 -20.19 -16.23 -4.89
C THR A 634 -20.82 -15.15 -4.04
N ILE A 635 -20.15 -14.58 -3.03
CA ILE A 635 -20.72 -13.44 -2.29
C ILE A 635 -20.86 -12.27 -3.29
N THR A 636 -21.92 -12.32 -4.08
CA THR A 636 -22.50 -11.30 -4.93
C THR A 636 -23.47 -10.58 -4.03
N ASN A 637 -22.95 -10.03 -2.94
CA ASN A 637 -23.82 -9.38 -2.00
C ASN A 637 -24.17 -8.01 -2.55
N HIS A 638 -25.43 -7.86 -2.94
CA HIS A 638 -26.09 -6.61 -3.29
C HIS A 638 -26.35 -5.76 -2.04
N SER A 639 -25.44 -5.72 -1.06
CA SER A 639 -25.61 -4.94 0.18
C SER A 639 -24.30 -4.63 0.93
N SER A 640 -23.13 -4.84 0.31
CA SER A 640 -21.83 -4.76 0.98
C SER A 640 -20.76 -3.95 0.26
N GLY A 641 -21.13 -2.85 -0.40
CA GLY A 641 -20.11 -2.01 -1.02
C GLY A 641 -19.49 -2.63 -2.29
N ARG A 642 -20.19 -3.57 -2.97
CA ARG A 642 -19.75 -4.19 -4.23
C ARG A 642 -20.65 -3.83 -5.42
N LEU A 643 -20.05 -3.44 -6.54
CA LEU A 643 -20.77 -3.18 -7.80
C LEU A 643 -21.37 -4.46 -8.39
N ARG A 644 -22.57 -4.33 -8.99
CA ARG A 644 -23.19 -5.41 -9.75
C ARG A 644 -22.53 -5.56 -11.11
N LYS A 645 -22.59 -6.76 -11.70
CA LYS A 645 -22.01 -6.99 -13.03
C LYS A 645 -22.60 -6.07 -14.09
N GLU A 646 -23.91 -5.83 -14.02
CA GLU A 646 -24.61 -4.93 -14.93
C GLU A 646 -24.15 -3.47 -14.75
N GLU A 647 -23.83 -3.07 -13.51
CA GLU A 647 -23.28 -1.74 -13.21
C GLU A 647 -21.86 -1.60 -13.74
N ILE A 648 -21.01 -2.61 -13.56
CA ILE A 648 -19.64 -2.62 -14.10
C ILE A 648 -19.66 -2.52 -15.62
N GLU A 649 -20.52 -3.28 -16.31
CA GLU A 649 -20.64 -3.20 -17.77
C GLU A 649 -21.18 -1.84 -18.22
N ARG A 650 -22.17 -1.27 -17.50
CA ARG A 650 -22.66 0.09 -17.76
C ARG A 650 -21.53 1.13 -17.60
N MET A 651 -20.80 1.08 -16.48
CA MET A 651 -19.68 1.98 -16.19
C MET A 651 -18.56 1.83 -17.22
N LYS A 652 -18.28 0.62 -17.68
CA LYS A 652 -17.31 0.35 -18.76
C LYS A 652 -17.75 0.98 -20.09
N GLN A 653 -19.03 0.89 -20.44
CA GLN A 653 -19.58 1.54 -21.63
C GLN A 653 -19.53 3.08 -21.51
N GLU A 654 -19.87 3.62 -20.34
CA GLU A 654 -19.77 5.05 -20.05
C GLU A 654 -18.32 5.53 -20.14
N ALA A 655 -17.38 4.81 -19.52
CA ALA A 655 -15.95 5.07 -19.59
C ALA A 655 -15.46 5.11 -21.05
N GLY A 656 -15.85 4.11 -21.86
CA GLY A 656 -15.53 4.08 -23.30
C GLY A 656 -16.14 5.24 -24.09
N THR A 657 -17.32 5.73 -23.70
CA THR A 657 -17.97 6.90 -24.32
C THR A 657 -17.25 8.20 -23.97
N TYR A 658 -16.82 8.34 -22.71
CA TYR A 658 -16.02 9.49 -22.29
C TYR A 658 -14.68 9.54 -23.02
N MET A 659 -13.98 8.41 -23.11
CA MET A 659 -12.71 8.31 -23.84
C MET A 659 -12.82 8.74 -25.31
N LYS A 660 -13.84 8.28 -26.04
CA LYS A 660 -14.05 8.68 -27.45
C LYS A 660 -14.25 10.19 -27.60
N ASN A 661 -14.99 10.80 -26.67
CA ASN A 661 -15.26 12.23 -26.71
C ASN A 661 -14.03 13.07 -26.36
N ASP A 662 -13.15 12.55 -25.50
CA ASP A 662 -11.88 13.21 -25.14
C ASP A 662 -10.90 13.15 -26.36
N ILE A 663 -10.76 11.99 -27.02
CA ILE A 663 -9.91 11.82 -28.23
C ILE A 663 -10.34 12.70 -29.42
N VAL A 664 -11.65 12.82 -29.67
CA VAL A 664 -12.17 13.65 -30.79
C VAL A 664 -11.77 15.12 -30.64
N LYS A 665 -11.53 15.59 -29.41
CA LYS A 665 -11.09 16.97 -29.15
C LYS A 665 -9.60 17.18 -29.39
N ASP A 666 -8.74 16.27 -28.91
CA ASP A 666 -7.29 16.36 -29.15
C ASP A 666 -6.95 16.37 -30.65
N VAL A 667 -7.67 15.59 -31.46
CA VAL A 667 -7.50 15.57 -32.92
C VAL A 667 -8.05 16.84 -33.59
N GLY A 668 -9.03 17.51 -32.97
CA GLY A 668 -9.56 18.79 -33.42
C GLY A 668 -8.60 19.95 -33.19
N GLU A 669 -7.85 19.95 -32.08
CA GLU A 669 -6.86 20.98 -31.76
C GLU A 669 -5.54 20.82 -32.54
N LEU A 670 -5.19 19.59 -32.94
CA LEU A 670 -4.05 19.33 -33.84
C LEU A 670 -4.33 19.67 -35.33
N ARG A 671 -5.57 20.06 -35.68
CA ARG A 671 -5.99 20.38 -37.07
C ARG A 671 -6.16 21.87 -37.35
N VAL A 672 -5.69 22.76 -36.46
CA VAL A 672 -5.73 24.23 -36.66
C VAL A 672 -4.36 24.79 -37.00
#